data_AF-A0A395H5P9-F1
#
_entry.id   AF-A0A395H5P9-F1
#
_cell.length_a   1.000
_cell.length_b   1.000
_cell.length_c   1.000
_cell.angle_alpha   90.00
_cell.angle_beta   90.00
_cell.angle_gamma   90.00
#
_symmetry.space_group_name_H-M   'P 1'
#
loop_
_entity.id
_entity.type
_entity.pdbx_description
1 polymer ?
#
loop_
_entity_poly.entity_id
_entity_poly.type
_entity_poly.pdbx_seq_one_letter_code
_entity_poly.pdbx_strand_id
1 'polypeptide(L)'
;MFSSLSRVASTPSRCILEQVSRQTPKAAALTGASRALSSTPSAQTDVTLLQDKKSGFGFARSNPRPPKPRTKGVTEIRGPYYTVMGKRYLADVLETMGTHVDGLKFAGGSFSLFQEKPLKELIDLAHDHGVYVSTGGWAEHLLTHPDANAVFDKYLRKCKDLGFDVIELSSGFLSFPEDDWLRLVDKVHSYKLKAKPELGIQFGAGGDTPASGLEAIGTSDPSKLVNLGRKFLDAGVERLMIESEGITENVQSWRTDVVSQIMKELPSERVMFEAADPKVYNWYIREFGIDVNLFVDHSQIVQLSCLRHGIWGTADTWGKIVSFRPELEQRPRPEFIHTVFACFIMPKANTAPGARLRCRRACDSCKRRKQKCNGEQPCTICIQRRKESECHFSDKPARLLKPNNTSKDTMLLSERIVPTPQRQTAMDRLLNSLEDRSANLEQQAADDKDGTAPVPKVARLLRDGQGKFMYVGDSASLSFLQSVRRIVSSSIGRCEFTEDNSRHSMLEAFQNGPTAPTGPLMSPPSNEEAQRLARQFVLATSPLLDLFDLNEFHPRLANWVENPTGDEDTVSSIFYLVLAIGAQVSDINQTLAEQYFVSGRQLAFSAFTETPSIYTIQSYVLISMYMLGACRRNGAFMNLGIALRAAYAVGIHRKDANALFCARERRARERVWKSLRMMDLYLSASLGRPPATLDFDYDLREDSIAAGEQQRLHPEEQLSTTVISLCRIFERILTEVYMRQVVSINVAEAISNQHRAWVRSLPMFLQMQTERLDSKTLEGTLSAAHIFGSYYWSIILLTRPFLIFRVSQYVRNRSEATGSSDSRASNSRIALFADACVYSALRGLNIVDDLCRYTTLPRRLPFLINSVFNSAVVLGAAFFADYDNLLPLEEGMDKAEKFLGLFVPHDPHACRFFQIIKFLRGAVAEYVRRRNRQWMERRSRQVDQLFGQVGPNNEPSVTETNTPTSHRGDQAAVPSPLSPDKLAGASAAHPPDLSTSTTTGPTDSDIWDTLCGAQGAGPLPFDTAISTLTTTGIPIGCSPGGTIPTAGIPPEAPGAHTPLSDVILPDNGLLYMAEDLPVFGIWEDA
;
A
#
# COMPACT_ATOMS: atom_id res chain seq x y z
N MET A 1 53.61 -7.88 -46.24
CA MET A 1 54.26 -8.21 -47.54
C MET A 1 53.17 -8.50 -48.57
N PHE A 2 53.53 -8.57 -49.86
CA PHE A 2 52.72 -8.90 -51.06
C PHE A 2 51.79 -10.13 -50.89
N SER A 3 50.67 -10.33 -51.59
CA SER A 3 49.93 -9.60 -52.66
C SER A 3 48.41 -10.03 -52.62
N SER A 4 47.44 -9.62 -53.47
CA SER A 4 47.45 -9.06 -54.83
C SER A 4 46.15 -8.29 -55.23
N LEU A 5 46.30 -7.35 -56.18
CA LEU A 5 45.39 -6.93 -57.29
C LEU A 5 43.85 -7.02 -57.06
N SER A 6 43.08 -5.91 -56.92
CA SER A 6 42.60 -4.96 -57.97
C SER A 6 41.51 -5.51 -58.92
N ARG A 7 40.48 -4.78 -59.41
CA ARG A 7 40.37 -3.32 -59.69
C ARG A 7 38.90 -2.91 -60.05
N VAL A 8 38.64 -1.58 -60.15
CA VAL A 8 37.48 -0.89 -60.81
C VAL A 8 36.18 -0.71 -59.98
N ALA A 9 35.40 0.32 -60.32
CA ALA A 9 34.37 0.97 -59.49
C ALA A 9 33.17 1.52 -60.31
N SER A 10 32.31 2.32 -59.65
CA SER A 10 31.25 3.23 -60.15
C SER A 10 29.78 2.74 -60.18
N THR A 11 28.88 3.72 -60.04
CA THR A 11 27.41 3.70 -59.86
C THR A 11 26.76 4.55 -60.98
N PRO A 12 25.48 4.98 -60.96
CA PRO A 12 24.21 4.41 -60.45
C PRO A 12 23.10 4.34 -61.54
N SER A 13 21.88 3.86 -61.22
CA SER A 13 20.61 4.33 -61.84
C SER A 13 19.34 3.89 -61.11
N ARG A 14 18.21 4.57 -61.40
CA ARG A 14 16.87 4.39 -60.79
C ARG A 14 15.95 3.48 -61.62
N CYS A 15 15.00 2.78 -60.99
CA CYS A 15 13.55 2.91 -61.31
C CYS A 15 12.63 2.22 -60.26
N ILE A 16 11.31 2.25 -60.49
CA ILE A 16 10.24 1.84 -59.56
C ILE A 16 9.23 0.91 -60.30
N LEU A 17 8.43 0.14 -59.54
CA LEU A 17 7.21 -0.62 -59.86
C LEU A 17 7.27 -2.16 -60.02
N GLU A 18 6.11 -2.72 -59.66
CA GLU A 18 5.65 -4.09 -59.40
C GLU A 18 5.73 -5.12 -60.56
N GLN A 19 5.66 -6.44 -60.28
CA GLN A 19 4.41 -7.26 -60.43
C GLN A 19 4.56 -8.81 -60.35
N VAL A 20 3.68 -9.43 -59.55
CA VAL A 20 2.80 -10.60 -59.83
C VAL A 20 3.32 -11.96 -60.39
N SER A 21 2.91 -13.05 -59.72
CA SER A 21 2.36 -14.30 -60.31
C SER A 21 1.06 -14.68 -59.56
N ARG A 22 -0.04 -15.30 -60.07
CA ARG A 22 -0.39 -16.23 -61.18
C ARG A 22 -0.11 -17.73 -60.89
N GLN A 23 -1.01 -18.70 -61.13
CA GLN A 23 -2.27 -18.69 -61.93
C GLN A 23 -3.29 -19.84 -61.62
N THR A 24 -4.59 -19.53 -61.66
CA THR A 24 -5.81 -20.27 -62.18
C THR A 24 -5.86 -21.82 -62.29
N PRO A 25 -7.02 -22.48 -62.03
CA PRO A 25 -8.25 -22.38 -62.89
C PRO A 25 -9.62 -22.55 -62.15
N LYS A 26 -10.84 -22.63 -62.73
CA LYS A 26 -11.33 -22.63 -64.14
C LYS A 26 -12.70 -21.89 -64.37
N ALA A 27 -13.72 -22.55 -64.94
CA ALA A 27 -15.04 -22.07 -65.43
C ALA A 27 -16.24 -22.65 -64.61
N ALA A 28 -17.53 -22.30 -64.77
CA ALA A 28 -18.27 -21.62 -65.86
C ALA A 28 -19.49 -20.78 -65.35
N ALA A 29 -20.30 -20.19 -66.25
CA ALA A 29 -21.34 -19.18 -65.94
C ALA A 29 -22.68 -19.36 -66.71
N LEU A 30 -23.74 -18.64 -66.29
CA LEU A 30 -25.06 -18.51 -66.96
C LEU A 30 -25.72 -17.13 -66.66
N THR A 31 -26.80 -16.78 -67.38
CA THR A 31 -27.57 -15.50 -67.25
C THR A 31 -29.08 -15.77 -67.35
N GLY A 32 -30.04 -14.87 -67.10
CA GLY A 32 -30.07 -13.42 -66.81
C GLY A 32 -31.53 -13.02 -66.42
N ALA A 33 -32.10 -11.83 -66.62
CA ALA A 33 -31.67 -10.50 -67.10
C ALA A 33 -32.81 -9.46 -66.80
N SER A 34 -32.73 -8.21 -67.32
CA SER A 34 -33.75 -7.12 -67.26
C SER A 34 -33.88 -6.39 -65.90
N ARG A 35 -34.37 -5.14 -65.78
CA ARG A 35 -34.70 -4.07 -66.77
C ARG A 35 -34.53 -2.68 -66.09
N ALA A 36 -34.42 -1.59 -66.85
CA ALA A 36 -34.10 -0.24 -66.34
C ALA A 36 -35.33 0.64 -66.03
N LEU A 37 -35.13 1.71 -65.24
CA LEU A 37 -36.01 2.90 -65.17
C LEU A 37 -35.27 4.15 -64.66
N SER A 38 -35.85 5.33 -64.91
CA SER A 38 -35.34 6.66 -64.55
C SER A 38 -36.45 7.72 -64.78
N SER A 39 -36.37 8.99 -64.38
CA SER A 39 -35.31 9.78 -63.72
C SER A 39 -35.93 10.91 -62.85
N THR A 40 -35.16 11.98 -62.55
CA THR A 40 -35.58 13.22 -61.85
C THR A 40 -35.75 13.07 -60.32
N PRO A 41 -35.75 14.16 -59.50
CA PRO A 41 -34.53 14.45 -58.74
C PRO A 41 -34.75 14.61 -57.23
N SER A 42 -33.99 13.90 -56.40
CA SER A 42 -34.00 14.11 -54.94
C SER A 42 -33.24 15.38 -54.55
N ALA A 43 -33.78 16.10 -53.56
CA ALA A 43 -33.23 17.35 -53.04
C ALA A 43 -31.81 17.22 -52.46
N GLN A 44 -31.18 18.37 -52.18
CA GLN A 44 -29.94 18.45 -51.40
C GLN A 44 -30.10 17.68 -50.08
N THR A 45 -29.27 16.68 -49.86
CA THR A 45 -29.12 16.05 -48.54
C THR A 45 -28.31 16.99 -47.66
N ASP A 46 -29.00 17.90 -46.97
CA ASP A 46 -28.41 18.68 -45.88
C ASP A 46 -27.76 17.73 -44.87
N VAL A 47 -26.46 17.93 -44.65
CA VAL A 47 -25.64 16.97 -43.91
C VAL A 47 -25.94 17.13 -42.41
N THR A 48 -26.62 16.14 -41.83
CA THR A 48 -27.02 16.12 -40.41
C THR A 48 -25.84 15.86 -39.45
N LEU A 49 -24.73 16.59 -39.62
CA LEU A 49 -23.51 16.49 -38.83
C LEU A 49 -23.06 17.88 -38.34
N LEU A 50 -22.98 18.03 -37.02
CA LEU A 50 -22.41 19.20 -36.37
C LEU A 50 -20.89 19.27 -36.66
N GLN A 51 -20.50 20.16 -37.56
CA GLN A 51 -19.11 20.51 -37.88
C GLN A 51 -18.79 21.88 -37.27
N ASP A 52 -17.76 21.95 -36.42
CA ASP A 52 -17.27 23.24 -35.91
C ASP A 52 -16.41 23.94 -36.96
N LYS A 53 -17.04 24.76 -37.80
CA LYS A 53 -16.39 25.50 -38.90
C LYS A 53 -15.35 26.55 -38.43
N LYS A 54 -15.07 26.69 -37.13
CA LYS A 54 -14.11 27.67 -36.59
C LYS A 54 -12.79 27.08 -36.09
N SER A 55 -12.69 25.79 -35.80
CA SER A 55 -11.43 25.15 -35.39
C SER A 55 -10.69 24.49 -36.56
N GLY A 56 -9.37 24.38 -36.46
CA GLY A 56 -8.52 23.80 -37.52
C GLY A 56 -8.80 22.32 -37.83
N PHE A 57 -9.50 21.62 -36.93
CA PHE A 57 -9.97 20.24 -37.11
C PHE A 57 -11.49 20.13 -37.27
N GLY A 58 -12.18 21.23 -37.63
CA GLY A 58 -13.64 21.32 -37.74
C GLY A 58 -14.34 20.33 -38.68
N PHE A 59 -13.58 19.70 -39.57
CA PHE A 59 -14.03 18.60 -40.43
C PHE A 59 -14.21 17.28 -39.66
N ALA A 60 -13.54 17.11 -38.52
CA ALA A 60 -13.65 15.96 -37.63
C ALA A 60 -14.85 16.13 -36.69
N ARG A 61 -15.70 15.10 -36.61
CA ARG A 61 -16.90 15.10 -35.77
C ARG A 61 -16.51 15.25 -34.29
N SER A 62 -17.02 16.30 -33.66
CA SER A 62 -16.93 16.55 -32.22
C SER A 62 -18.21 17.22 -31.73
N ASN A 63 -18.49 17.14 -30.42
CA ASN A 63 -19.61 17.88 -29.83
C ASN A 63 -19.23 19.37 -29.68
N PRO A 64 -20.05 20.33 -30.14
CA PRO A 64 -19.74 21.75 -30.01
C PRO A 64 -19.87 22.21 -28.55
N ARG A 65 -18.86 22.92 -28.03
CA ARG A 65 -18.89 23.57 -26.71
C ARG A 65 -19.27 25.05 -26.84
N PRO A 66 -20.16 25.60 -25.98
CA PRO A 66 -20.45 27.03 -25.96
C PRO A 66 -19.21 27.91 -25.72
N PRO A 67 -19.22 29.19 -26.15
CA PRO A 67 -18.24 30.18 -25.72
C PRO A 67 -18.39 30.49 -24.21
N LYS A 68 -17.43 31.21 -23.63
CA LYS A 68 -17.56 31.79 -22.28
C LYS A 68 -18.41 33.08 -22.32
N PRO A 69 -19.04 33.50 -21.21
CA PRO A 69 -19.21 32.76 -19.95
C PRO A 69 -20.24 31.63 -20.07
N ARG A 70 -20.04 30.52 -19.35
CA ARG A 70 -20.87 29.31 -19.44
C ARG A 70 -21.80 29.16 -18.25
N THR A 71 -23.03 28.71 -18.51
CA THR A 71 -24.03 28.30 -17.51
C THR A 71 -24.22 26.77 -17.43
N LYS A 72 -23.78 26.05 -18.46
CA LYS A 72 -23.79 24.58 -18.57
C LYS A 72 -22.45 24.09 -19.13
N GLY A 73 -22.06 22.88 -18.77
CA GLY A 73 -20.75 22.31 -19.11
C GLY A 73 -19.58 23.09 -18.51
N VAL A 74 -19.81 23.74 -17.37
CA VAL A 74 -18.80 24.54 -16.65
C VAL A 74 -17.72 23.61 -16.10
N THR A 75 -16.45 23.95 -16.33
CA THR A 75 -15.29 23.30 -15.72
C THR A 75 -14.60 24.26 -14.77
N GLU A 76 -14.73 24.04 -13.46
CA GLU A 76 -13.88 24.69 -12.45
C GLU A 76 -12.63 23.80 -12.23
N ILE A 77 -11.44 24.41 -12.11
CA ILE A 77 -10.18 23.68 -11.89
C ILE A 77 -9.59 23.93 -10.50
N ARG A 78 -9.02 22.88 -9.90
CA ARG A 78 -8.27 22.96 -8.64
C ARG A 78 -6.94 23.65 -8.92
N GLY A 79 -6.75 24.84 -8.37
CA GLY A 79 -5.53 25.64 -8.45
C GLY A 79 -4.49 25.20 -7.42
N PRO A 80 -3.79 26.14 -6.73
CA PRO A 80 -2.86 25.77 -5.66
C PRO A 80 -3.57 24.97 -4.55
N TYR A 81 -3.00 23.83 -4.19
CA TYR A 81 -3.43 22.99 -3.08
C TYR A 81 -2.22 22.21 -2.54
N TYR A 82 -2.08 20.91 -2.86
CA TYR A 82 -0.83 20.17 -2.64
C TYR A 82 0.27 20.56 -3.65
N THR A 83 -0.12 21.02 -4.84
CA THR A 83 0.81 21.48 -5.90
C THR A 83 1.02 22.99 -5.78
N VAL A 84 2.28 23.44 -5.81
CA VAL A 84 2.64 24.86 -5.92
C VAL A 84 2.43 25.32 -7.36
N MET A 85 1.53 26.29 -7.55
CA MET A 85 1.22 26.87 -8.86
C MET A 85 1.58 28.36 -8.87
N GLY A 86 2.61 28.70 -9.66
CA GLY A 86 3.08 30.07 -9.88
C GLY A 86 2.65 30.63 -11.24
N LYS A 87 2.80 31.95 -11.43
CA LYS A 87 2.27 32.70 -12.58
C LYS A 87 2.55 32.07 -13.95
N ARG A 88 3.80 31.62 -14.18
CA ARG A 88 4.20 31.01 -15.46
C ARG A 88 3.41 29.73 -15.75
N TYR A 89 3.31 28.83 -14.77
CA TYR A 89 2.58 27.57 -14.94
C TYR A 89 1.07 27.79 -15.12
N LEU A 90 0.48 28.77 -14.43
CA LEU A 90 -0.92 29.15 -14.67
C LEU A 90 -1.10 29.76 -16.07
N ALA A 91 -0.13 30.54 -16.56
CA ALA A 91 -0.15 31.07 -17.92
C ALA A 91 -0.07 29.94 -18.95
N ASP A 92 0.88 29.01 -18.83
CA ASP A 92 1.00 27.83 -19.71
C ASP A 92 -0.33 27.06 -19.80
N VAL A 93 -1.02 26.85 -18.67
CA VAL A 93 -2.31 26.16 -18.59
C VAL A 93 -3.46 26.98 -19.22
N LEU A 94 -3.49 28.30 -19.04
CA LEU A 94 -4.57 29.15 -19.55
C LEU A 94 -4.38 29.57 -21.02
N GLU A 95 -3.16 29.76 -21.49
CA GLU A 95 -2.85 30.05 -22.89
C GLU A 95 -3.13 28.81 -23.77
N THR A 96 -2.83 27.60 -23.29
CA THR A 96 -3.08 26.35 -24.04
C THR A 96 -4.50 25.81 -23.89
N MET A 97 -5.02 25.75 -22.66
CA MET A 97 -6.28 25.07 -22.33
C MET A 97 -7.33 25.99 -21.69
N GLY A 98 -7.06 27.29 -21.52
CA GLY A 98 -7.95 28.22 -20.81
C GLY A 98 -9.32 28.43 -21.46
N THR A 99 -9.46 28.18 -22.77
CA THR A 99 -10.78 28.13 -23.45
C THR A 99 -11.69 27.03 -22.89
N HIS A 100 -11.10 25.98 -22.29
CA HIS A 100 -11.77 24.84 -21.68
C HIS A 100 -12.01 24.97 -20.17
N VAL A 101 -11.40 25.97 -19.53
CA VAL A 101 -11.52 26.28 -18.09
C VAL A 101 -12.52 27.43 -17.91
N ASP A 102 -13.42 27.34 -16.94
CA ASP A 102 -14.40 28.39 -16.65
C ASP A 102 -14.16 29.07 -15.28
N GLY A 103 -13.60 28.35 -14.30
CA GLY A 103 -13.24 28.89 -12.98
C GLY A 103 -11.97 28.27 -12.38
N LEU A 104 -11.35 28.95 -11.41
CA LEU A 104 -10.14 28.55 -10.69
C LEU A 104 -10.41 28.58 -9.17
N LYS A 105 -10.37 27.43 -8.49
CA LYS A 105 -10.53 27.29 -7.03
C LYS A 105 -9.18 27.12 -6.36
N PHE A 106 -8.75 28.10 -5.56
CA PHE A 106 -7.68 27.91 -4.57
C PHE A 106 -8.26 27.02 -3.47
N ALA A 107 -7.75 25.80 -3.26
CA ALA A 107 -8.36 24.88 -2.30
C ALA A 107 -7.72 24.98 -0.90
N GLY A 108 -8.49 24.65 0.15
CA GLY A 108 -8.02 24.59 1.54
C GLY A 108 -7.40 25.88 2.06
N GLY A 109 -7.86 27.06 1.61
CA GLY A 109 -7.31 28.35 2.01
C GLY A 109 -5.91 28.66 1.49
N SER A 110 -5.38 27.91 0.51
CA SER A 110 -4.00 28.02 0.02
C SER A 110 -3.56 29.44 -0.39
N PHE A 111 -4.50 30.26 -0.87
CA PHE A 111 -4.26 31.67 -1.20
C PHE A 111 -3.71 32.49 -0.02
N SER A 112 -4.02 32.12 1.23
CA SER A 112 -3.54 32.81 2.44
C SER A 112 -2.04 32.71 2.66
N LEU A 113 -1.37 31.75 2.01
CA LEU A 113 0.08 31.54 2.08
C LEU A 113 0.86 32.41 1.07
N PHE A 114 0.19 33.05 0.13
CA PHE A 114 0.81 33.88 -0.90
C PHE A 114 1.05 35.31 -0.41
N GLN A 115 2.17 35.90 -0.82
CA GLN A 115 2.32 37.34 -0.78
C GLN A 115 1.29 38.01 -1.71
N GLU A 116 0.75 39.15 -1.30
CA GLU A 116 -0.38 39.83 -1.96
C GLU A 116 -0.15 40.12 -3.44
N LYS A 117 1.05 40.60 -3.82
CA LYS A 117 1.37 40.88 -5.23
C LYS A 117 1.35 39.60 -6.09
N PRO A 118 2.12 38.53 -5.78
CA PRO A 118 2.02 37.24 -6.47
C PRO A 118 0.60 36.65 -6.52
N LEU A 119 -0.19 36.79 -5.45
CA LEU A 119 -1.58 36.33 -5.43
C LEU A 119 -2.45 37.09 -6.43
N LYS A 120 -2.35 38.43 -6.44
CA LYS A 120 -3.09 39.27 -7.38
C LYS A 120 -2.66 39.03 -8.82
N GLU A 121 -1.37 38.83 -9.08
CA GLU A 121 -0.86 38.45 -10.40
C GLU A 121 -1.35 37.08 -10.92
N LEU A 122 -1.88 36.20 -10.06
CA LEU A 122 -2.58 34.96 -10.45
C LEU A 122 -4.08 35.21 -10.71
N ILE A 123 -4.71 36.10 -9.95
CA ILE A 123 -6.12 36.47 -10.11
C ILE A 123 -6.32 37.24 -11.42
N ASP A 124 -5.53 38.30 -11.62
CA ASP A 124 -5.59 39.14 -12.83
C ASP A 124 -5.39 38.28 -14.10
N LEU A 125 -4.42 37.34 -14.08
CA LEU A 125 -4.15 36.40 -15.18
C LEU A 125 -5.31 35.44 -15.47
N ALA A 126 -6.08 35.03 -14.46
CA ALA A 126 -7.28 34.24 -14.65
C ALA A 126 -8.40 35.08 -15.28
N HIS A 127 -8.58 36.32 -14.82
CA HIS A 127 -9.53 37.28 -15.37
C HIS A 127 -9.24 37.63 -16.84
N ASP A 128 -7.98 37.83 -17.21
CA ASP A 128 -7.54 38.05 -18.60
C ASP A 128 -8.00 36.93 -19.56
N HIS A 129 -8.06 35.68 -19.07
CA HIS A 129 -8.53 34.51 -19.81
C HIS A 129 -10.04 34.25 -19.66
N GLY A 130 -10.79 35.13 -18.98
CA GLY A 130 -12.21 34.96 -18.69
C GLY A 130 -12.49 33.75 -17.78
N VAL A 131 -11.64 33.52 -16.78
CA VAL A 131 -11.78 32.49 -15.74
C VAL A 131 -12.10 33.17 -14.41
N TYR A 132 -13.22 32.83 -13.77
CA TYR A 132 -13.56 33.40 -12.46
C TYR A 132 -12.72 32.75 -11.34
N VAL A 133 -12.48 33.45 -10.23
CA VAL A 133 -11.65 32.96 -9.13
C VAL A 133 -12.46 32.72 -7.85
N SER A 134 -12.23 31.56 -7.23
CA SER A 134 -12.92 31.05 -6.03
C SER A 134 -11.93 30.81 -4.88
N THR A 135 -12.28 31.26 -3.67
CA THR A 135 -11.40 31.18 -2.48
C THR A 135 -11.19 29.77 -1.93
N GLY A 136 -12.14 28.87 -2.21
CA GLY A 136 -12.18 27.54 -1.60
C GLY A 136 -12.61 27.54 -0.12
N GLY A 137 -12.76 26.34 0.45
CA GLY A 137 -12.94 26.09 1.87
C GLY A 137 -11.86 26.76 2.72
N TRP A 138 -12.28 27.83 3.41
CA TRP A 138 -11.47 28.63 4.36
C TRP A 138 -12.35 29.49 5.27
N ALA A 139 -13.54 29.89 4.78
CA ALA A 139 -14.54 30.64 5.52
C ALA A 139 -14.80 30.06 6.93
N GLU A 140 -14.93 28.74 7.03
CA GLU A 140 -15.12 27.98 8.27
C GLU A 140 -14.02 28.23 9.33
N HIS A 141 -12.74 28.32 8.95
CA HIS A 141 -11.66 28.60 9.89
C HIS A 141 -11.88 29.95 10.60
N LEU A 142 -12.31 30.96 9.84
CA LEU A 142 -12.60 32.30 10.34
C LEU A 142 -13.82 32.35 11.27
N LEU A 143 -14.77 31.42 11.12
CA LEU A 143 -15.94 31.29 12.00
C LEU A 143 -15.60 30.72 13.38
N THR A 144 -14.44 30.09 13.54
CA THR A 144 -13.94 29.64 14.86
C THR A 144 -13.38 30.77 15.73
N HIS A 145 -13.17 31.97 15.15
CA HIS A 145 -12.58 33.10 15.86
C HIS A 145 -13.54 33.69 16.92
N PRO A 146 -13.05 34.12 18.12
CA PRO A 146 -13.91 34.68 19.18
C PRO A 146 -14.74 35.89 18.75
N ASP A 147 -14.24 36.68 17.80
CA ASP A 147 -15.02 37.66 17.03
C ASP A 147 -15.06 37.23 15.56
N ALA A 148 -15.87 36.22 15.26
CA ALA A 148 -16.09 35.71 13.92
C ALA A 148 -16.69 36.79 12.99
N ASN A 149 -17.53 37.68 13.52
CA ASN A 149 -18.22 38.69 12.70
C ASN A 149 -17.23 39.69 12.10
N ALA A 150 -16.42 40.37 12.93
CA ALA A 150 -15.51 41.40 12.43
C ALA A 150 -14.33 40.80 11.63
N VAL A 151 -13.92 39.56 11.92
CA VAL A 151 -12.93 38.86 11.10
C VAL A 151 -13.49 38.48 9.73
N PHE A 152 -14.73 37.98 9.65
CA PHE A 152 -15.37 37.71 8.36
C PHE A 152 -15.59 38.98 7.54
N ASP A 153 -15.94 40.11 8.17
CA ASP A 153 -16.03 41.41 7.48
C ASP A 153 -14.66 41.93 6.99
N LYS A 154 -13.55 41.60 7.66
CA LYS A 154 -12.19 41.89 7.17
C LYS A 154 -11.84 41.00 5.97
N TYR A 155 -12.19 39.71 6.04
CA TYR A 155 -11.96 38.72 4.99
C TYR A 155 -12.69 39.08 3.69
N LEU A 156 -14.01 39.34 3.73
CA LEU A 156 -14.79 39.67 2.55
C LEU A 156 -14.31 40.96 1.86
N ARG A 157 -13.87 41.96 2.63
CA ARG A 157 -13.15 43.13 2.06
C ARG A 157 -11.87 42.71 1.36
N LYS A 158 -10.98 42.01 2.04
CA LYS A 158 -9.67 41.65 1.47
C LYS A 158 -9.78 40.77 0.22
N CYS A 159 -10.71 39.81 0.18
CA CYS A 159 -10.97 39.01 -1.02
C CYS A 159 -11.44 39.88 -2.20
N LYS A 160 -12.30 40.86 -1.95
CA LYS A 160 -12.76 41.81 -2.96
C LYS A 160 -11.65 42.75 -3.45
N ASP A 161 -10.81 43.25 -2.54
CA ASP A 161 -9.69 44.13 -2.88
C ASP A 161 -8.60 43.39 -3.71
N LEU A 162 -8.41 42.10 -3.43
CA LEU A 162 -7.55 41.20 -4.20
C LEU A 162 -8.14 40.86 -5.58
N GLY A 163 -9.45 40.68 -5.69
CA GLY A 163 -10.17 40.43 -6.95
C GLY A 163 -10.87 39.07 -7.04
N PHE A 164 -11.12 38.38 -5.93
CA PHE A 164 -11.90 37.13 -5.94
C PHE A 164 -13.36 37.39 -6.36
N ASP A 165 -13.92 36.53 -7.22
CA ASP A 165 -15.33 36.58 -7.64
C ASP A 165 -16.25 35.82 -6.68
N VAL A 166 -15.77 34.65 -6.22
CA VAL A 166 -16.56 33.63 -5.52
C VAL A 166 -15.98 33.36 -4.15
N ILE A 167 -16.82 33.49 -3.11
CA ILE A 167 -16.55 33.00 -1.77
C ILE A 167 -17.23 31.64 -1.63
N GLU A 168 -16.41 30.62 -1.42
CA GLU A 168 -16.92 29.29 -1.07
C GLU A 168 -17.27 29.24 0.42
N LEU A 169 -18.42 28.66 0.72
CA LEU A 169 -18.91 28.47 2.09
C LEU A 169 -19.04 26.97 2.33
N SER A 170 -18.14 26.42 3.13
CA SER A 170 -18.08 25.00 3.50
C SER A 170 -18.55 24.79 4.94
N SER A 171 -18.95 23.56 5.26
CA SER A 171 -19.20 23.13 6.65
C SER A 171 -18.67 21.73 6.95
N GLY A 172 -17.60 21.32 6.28
CA GLY A 172 -17.01 19.98 6.46
C GLY A 172 -16.68 19.72 7.94
N PHE A 173 -16.08 20.71 8.60
CA PHE A 173 -15.63 20.62 9.99
C PHE A 173 -16.48 21.37 11.03
N LEU A 174 -17.52 22.13 10.63
CA LEU A 174 -18.31 22.95 11.56
C LEU A 174 -19.83 22.74 11.44
N SER A 175 -20.50 22.44 12.56
CA SER A 175 -21.97 22.34 12.60
C SER A 175 -22.59 23.63 13.11
N PHE A 176 -23.35 24.32 12.26
CA PHE A 176 -24.10 25.53 12.60
C PHE A 176 -25.46 25.57 11.87
N PRO A 177 -26.47 26.32 12.36
CA PRO A 177 -27.84 26.27 11.85
C PRO A 177 -28.00 26.67 10.38
N GLU A 178 -29.04 26.14 9.72
CA GLU A 178 -29.41 26.49 8.33
C GLU A 178 -29.68 28.00 8.18
N ASP A 179 -30.27 28.64 9.20
CA ASP A 179 -30.55 30.08 9.19
C ASP A 179 -29.27 30.92 9.38
N ASP A 180 -28.20 30.34 9.90
CA ASP A 180 -26.90 31.00 10.11
C ASP A 180 -26.07 30.96 8.82
N TRP A 181 -26.11 29.82 8.12
CA TRP A 181 -25.67 29.66 6.74
C TRP A 181 -26.28 30.71 5.80
N LEU A 182 -27.60 30.93 5.87
CA LEU A 182 -28.28 31.93 5.05
C LEU A 182 -27.78 33.36 5.35
N ARG A 183 -27.56 33.70 6.63
CA ARG A 183 -26.97 35.00 7.00
C ARG A 183 -25.53 35.18 6.49
N LEU A 184 -24.75 34.10 6.34
CA LEU A 184 -23.43 34.17 5.69
C LEU A 184 -23.54 34.39 4.17
N VAL A 185 -24.49 33.76 3.51
CA VAL A 185 -24.80 34.00 2.08
C VAL A 185 -25.20 35.47 1.85
N ASP A 186 -26.13 35.99 2.64
CA ASP A 186 -26.52 37.41 2.59
C ASP A 186 -25.33 38.34 2.84
N LYS A 187 -24.45 37.99 3.80
CA LYS A 187 -23.25 38.76 4.13
C LYS A 187 -22.25 38.77 2.96
N VAL A 188 -22.00 37.64 2.30
CA VAL A 188 -21.17 37.57 1.06
C VAL A 188 -21.79 38.42 -0.05
N HIS A 189 -23.09 38.28 -0.30
CA HIS A 189 -23.81 39.06 -1.32
C HIS A 189 -23.78 40.58 -1.03
N SER A 190 -23.80 41.01 0.23
CA SER A 190 -23.71 42.43 0.61
C SER A 190 -22.40 43.09 0.17
N TYR A 191 -21.30 42.32 0.06
CA TYR A 191 -20.03 42.79 -0.48
C TYR A 191 -19.96 42.81 -2.01
N LYS A 192 -21.03 42.38 -2.72
CA LYS A 192 -21.08 42.13 -4.17
C LYS A 192 -20.18 40.97 -4.64
N LEU A 193 -19.90 40.02 -3.75
CA LEU A 193 -19.24 38.75 -4.07
C LEU A 193 -20.27 37.66 -4.28
N LYS A 194 -19.95 36.61 -5.03
CA LYS A 194 -20.84 35.46 -5.23
C LYS A 194 -20.65 34.43 -4.11
N ALA A 195 -21.72 34.00 -3.45
CA ALA A 195 -21.65 32.85 -2.55
C ALA A 195 -21.73 31.55 -3.35
N LYS A 196 -20.87 30.58 -3.02
CA LYS A 196 -20.94 29.18 -3.50
C LYS A 196 -20.94 28.23 -2.29
N PRO A 197 -22.12 27.88 -1.75
CA PRO A 197 -22.27 26.86 -0.73
C PRO A 197 -21.77 25.50 -1.20
N GLU A 198 -21.07 24.80 -0.33
CA GLU A 198 -20.58 23.44 -0.52
C GLU A 198 -21.40 22.48 0.37
N LEU A 199 -21.95 21.44 -0.26
CA LEU A 199 -22.99 20.59 0.31
C LEU A 199 -22.57 19.11 0.28
N GLY A 200 -22.19 18.58 1.45
CA GLY A 200 -21.99 17.15 1.69
C GLY A 200 -23.20 16.46 2.32
N ILE A 201 -23.20 15.12 2.31
CA ILE A 201 -24.19 14.30 3.03
C ILE A 201 -23.67 13.70 4.35
N GLN A 202 -22.38 13.87 4.65
CA GLN A 202 -21.76 13.49 5.92
C GLN A 202 -21.29 14.74 6.67
N PHE A 203 -21.06 14.59 7.97
CA PHE A 203 -20.55 15.66 8.85
C PHE A 203 -19.17 15.26 9.35
N GLY A 204 -18.19 16.15 9.34
CA GLY A 204 -16.77 15.77 9.47
C GLY A 204 -16.21 15.17 8.18
N ALA A 205 -16.80 15.51 7.03
CA ALA A 205 -16.21 15.25 5.71
C ALA A 205 -15.17 16.33 5.39
N GLY A 206 -14.18 15.96 4.59
CA GLY A 206 -13.03 16.80 4.24
C GLY A 206 -11.72 16.30 4.86
N GLY A 207 -10.61 16.76 4.29
CA GLY A 207 -9.26 16.60 4.87
C GLY A 207 -8.66 15.20 4.74
N ASP A 208 -9.02 14.45 3.70
CA ASP A 208 -8.53 13.07 3.45
C ASP A 208 -8.98 12.08 4.57
N THR A 209 -10.20 12.29 5.08
CA THR A 209 -10.78 11.47 6.16
C THR A 209 -11.12 10.07 5.63
N PRO A 210 -10.51 8.99 6.15
CA PRO A 210 -10.69 7.65 5.57
C PRO A 210 -12.13 7.15 5.72
N ALA A 211 -12.63 6.46 4.68
CA ALA A 211 -14.00 5.92 4.57
C ALA A 211 -14.54 5.23 5.84
N SER A 212 -13.68 4.49 6.57
CA SER A 212 -14.05 3.78 7.80
C SER A 212 -14.41 4.72 8.97
N GLY A 213 -13.92 5.96 8.99
CA GLY A 213 -14.34 7.00 9.93
C GLY A 213 -15.71 7.57 9.56
N LEU A 214 -15.92 7.86 8.28
CA LEU A 214 -17.15 8.43 7.74
C LEU A 214 -18.35 7.45 7.85
N GLU A 215 -18.12 6.15 7.63
CA GLU A 215 -19.13 5.10 7.86
C GLU A 215 -19.61 5.04 9.31
N ALA A 216 -18.74 5.31 10.29
CA ALA A 216 -19.10 5.31 11.72
C ALA A 216 -19.96 6.50 12.14
N ILE A 217 -19.89 7.62 11.40
CA ILE A 217 -20.73 8.81 11.59
C ILE A 217 -22.11 8.62 10.94
N GLY A 218 -22.14 7.93 9.79
CA GLY A 218 -23.34 7.61 9.02
C GLY A 218 -23.77 8.72 8.06
N THR A 219 -24.30 8.34 6.89
CA THR A 219 -24.80 9.31 5.89
C THR A 219 -26.14 9.90 6.30
N SER A 220 -26.32 11.21 6.11
CA SER A 220 -27.61 11.88 6.28
C SER A 220 -28.60 11.58 5.14
N ASP A 221 -29.88 11.88 5.38
CA ASP A 221 -30.95 11.81 4.38
C ASP A 221 -30.70 12.85 3.26
N PRO A 222 -30.55 12.45 1.99
CA PRO A 222 -30.30 13.36 0.86
C PRO A 222 -31.38 14.44 0.69
N SER A 223 -32.60 14.17 1.17
CA SER A 223 -33.70 15.13 1.19
C SER A 223 -33.35 16.38 2.01
N LYS A 224 -32.43 16.30 2.99
CA LYS A 224 -31.91 17.47 3.71
C LYS A 224 -31.05 18.35 2.81
N LEU A 225 -30.05 17.76 2.16
CA LEU A 225 -29.15 18.45 1.24
C LEU A 225 -29.95 19.17 0.15
N VAL A 226 -30.92 18.47 -0.46
CA VAL A 226 -31.80 19.04 -1.49
C VAL A 226 -32.63 20.21 -0.95
N ASN A 227 -33.22 20.09 0.25
CA ASN A 227 -34.02 21.18 0.82
C ASN A 227 -33.18 22.38 1.26
N LEU A 228 -31.93 22.18 1.71
CA LEU A 228 -30.99 23.26 1.98
C LEU A 228 -30.51 23.93 0.68
N GLY A 229 -30.24 23.13 -0.37
CA GLY A 229 -29.95 23.62 -1.71
C GLY A 229 -31.06 24.52 -2.26
N ARG A 230 -32.33 24.14 -2.08
CA ARG A 230 -33.49 25.01 -2.42
C ARG A 230 -33.42 26.37 -1.71
N LYS A 231 -33.24 26.38 -0.38
CA LYS A 231 -33.12 27.61 0.41
C LYS A 231 -31.99 28.52 -0.10
N PHE A 232 -30.85 27.97 -0.49
CA PHE A 232 -29.76 28.75 -1.06
C PHE A 232 -30.09 29.34 -2.43
N LEU A 233 -30.74 28.58 -3.31
CA LEU A 233 -31.21 29.09 -4.61
C LEU A 233 -32.27 30.20 -4.44
N ASP A 234 -33.17 30.04 -3.47
CA ASP A 234 -34.14 31.07 -3.07
C ASP A 234 -33.44 32.34 -2.51
N ALA A 235 -32.31 32.18 -1.82
CA ALA A 235 -31.42 33.26 -1.38
C ALA A 235 -30.47 33.79 -2.48
N GLY A 236 -30.72 33.44 -3.76
CA GLY A 236 -30.04 34.00 -4.93
C GLY A 236 -28.69 33.38 -5.30
N VAL A 237 -28.22 32.35 -4.58
CA VAL A 237 -26.94 31.66 -4.84
C VAL A 237 -26.84 31.19 -6.29
N GLU A 238 -25.76 31.57 -6.98
CA GLU A 238 -25.57 31.26 -8.40
C GLU A 238 -25.31 29.76 -8.65
N ARG A 239 -24.53 29.12 -7.77
CA ARG A 239 -24.07 27.75 -7.92
C ARG A 239 -23.91 27.07 -6.56
N LEU A 240 -24.37 25.83 -6.47
CA LEU A 240 -24.12 24.91 -5.36
C LEU A 240 -22.97 23.98 -5.77
N MET A 241 -21.97 23.84 -4.89
CA MET A 241 -20.99 22.76 -4.98
C MET A 241 -21.53 21.55 -4.21
N ILE A 242 -21.44 20.36 -4.81
CA ILE A 242 -21.74 19.09 -4.16
C ILE A 242 -20.41 18.40 -3.88
N GLU A 243 -20.15 18.15 -2.60
CA GLU A 243 -18.93 17.50 -2.10
C GLU A 243 -18.86 16.04 -2.59
N SER A 244 -17.66 15.58 -2.95
CA SER A 244 -17.44 14.20 -3.40
C SER A 244 -17.43 13.20 -2.24
N GLU A 245 -16.94 13.60 -1.06
CA GLU A 245 -16.86 12.76 0.13
C GLU A 245 -18.24 12.26 0.58
N GLY A 246 -18.34 10.96 0.84
CA GLY A 246 -19.60 10.31 1.18
C GLY A 246 -20.54 10.02 0.01
N ILE A 247 -20.24 10.52 -1.20
CA ILE A 247 -21.06 10.31 -2.40
C ILE A 247 -20.30 9.48 -3.45
N THR A 248 -19.13 9.94 -3.88
CA THR A 248 -18.26 9.27 -4.87
C THR A 248 -16.84 9.03 -4.37
N GLU A 249 -16.47 9.66 -3.27
CA GLU A 249 -15.16 9.58 -2.59
C GLU A 249 -15.37 9.11 -1.15
N ASN A 250 -14.38 8.41 -0.58
CA ASN A 250 -14.46 7.79 0.75
C ASN A 250 -15.70 6.90 1.00
N VAL A 251 -16.16 6.18 -0.04
CA VAL A 251 -17.26 5.20 0.02
C VAL A 251 -16.88 3.87 -0.64
N GLN A 252 -17.38 2.75 -0.10
CA GLN A 252 -17.20 1.42 -0.70
C GLN A 252 -17.93 1.24 -2.05
N SER A 253 -19.04 1.96 -2.24
CA SER A 253 -19.79 2.01 -3.50
C SER A 253 -20.38 3.40 -3.69
N TRP A 254 -20.37 3.89 -4.93
CA TRP A 254 -20.87 5.23 -5.25
C TRP A 254 -22.36 5.36 -4.98
N ARG A 255 -22.74 6.41 -4.26
CA ARG A 255 -24.11 6.79 -3.92
C ARG A 255 -24.80 7.48 -5.10
N THR A 256 -24.94 6.74 -6.20
CA THR A 256 -25.58 7.21 -7.42
C THR A 256 -27.06 7.55 -7.21
N ASP A 257 -27.69 7.01 -6.16
CA ASP A 257 -29.02 7.38 -5.66
C ASP A 257 -29.09 8.86 -5.24
N VAL A 258 -28.06 9.34 -4.53
CA VAL A 258 -27.96 10.71 -4.02
C VAL A 258 -27.80 11.69 -5.18
N VAL A 259 -26.87 11.41 -6.09
CA VAL A 259 -26.66 12.20 -7.31
C VAL A 259 -27.93 12.26 -8.17
N SER A 260 -28.60 11.11 -8.34
CA SER A 260 -29.86 11.03 -9.09
C SER A 260 -30.99 11.82 -8.44
N GLN A 261 -31.07 11.86 -7.10
CA GLN A 261 -32.05 12.70 -6.40
C GLN A 261 -31.73 14.18 -6.56
N ILE A 262 -30.45 14.58 -6.41
CA ILE A 262 -30.00 15.98 -6.62
C ILE A 262 -30.34 16.45 -8.04
N MET A 263 -29.96 15.70 -9.07
CA MET A 263 -30.19 16.03 -10.48
C MET A 263 -31.67 15.99 -10.90
N LYS A 264 -32.54 15.38 -10.08
CA LYS A 264 -33.99 15.36 -10.26
C LYS A 264 -34.71 16.50 -9.54
N GLU A 265 -34.16 16.97 -8.42
CA GLU A 265 -34.84 17.88 -7.50
C GLU A 265 -34.29 19.32 -7.46
N LEU A 266 -33.10 19.56 -8.03
CA LEU A 266 -32.45 20.87 -8.18
C LEU A 266 -32.12 21.16 -9.67
N PRO A 267 -32.05 22.43 -10.12
CA PRO A 267 -31.75 22.76 -11.52
C PRO A 267 -30.28 22.49 -11.86
N SER A 268 -30.01 21.71 -12.92
CA SER A 268 -28.65 21.21 -13.20
C SER A 268 -27.66 22.32 -13.59
N GLU A 269 -28.09 23.43 -14.21
CA GLU A 269 -27.23 24.61 -14.41
C GLU A 269 -26.79 25.31 -13.10
N ARG A 270 -27.49 25.07 -11.98
CA ARG A 270 -27.18 25.65 -10.67
C ARG A 270 -26.41 24.71 -9.74
N VAL A 271 -26.16 23.47 -10.18
CA VAL A 271 -25.42 22.46 -9.41
C VAL A 271 -24.08 22.19 -10.12
N MET A 272 -23.02 21.96 -9.33
CA MET A 272 -21.71 21.51 -9.75
C MET A 272 -21.23 20.41 -8.81
N PHE A 273 -20.62 19.36 -9.35
CA PHE A 273 -20.12 18.25 -8.54
C PHE A 273 -18.59 18.26 -8.49
N GLU A 274 -18.02 17.96 -7.33
CA GLU A 274 -16.61 17.61 -7.24
C GLU A 274 -16.36 16.22 -7.85
N ALA A 275 -15.36 16.14 -8.72
CA ALA A 275 -15.08 14.96 -9.53
C ALA A 275 -13.58 14.86 -9.85
N ALA A 276 -12.71 14.89 -8.83
CA ALA A 276 -11.26 14.90 -9.04
C ALA A 276 -10.70 13.60 -9.69
N ASP A 277 -11.28 12.42 -9.40
CA ASP A 277 -10.87 11.14 -10.03
C ASP A 277 -11.42 11.01 -11.47
N PRO A 278 -10.60 10.59 -12.46
CA PRO A 278 -11.02 10.44 -13.86
C PRO A 278 -12.20 9.52 -14.13
N LYS A 279 -12.42 8.49 -13.29
CA LYS A 279 -13.57 7.60 -13.36
C LYS A 279 -14.85 8.33 -12.97
N VAL A 280 -14.77 9.26 -12.01
CA VAL A 280 -15.91 10.02 -11.48
C VAL A 280 -16.41 11.01 -12.54
N TYR A 281 -15.54 11.85 -13.13
CA TYR A 281 -16.01 12.73 -14.21
C TYR A 281 -16.42 11.97 -15.47
N ASN A 282 -15.79 10.83 -15.80
CA ASN A 282 -16.23 9.98 -16.92
C ASN A 282 -17.64 9.43 -16.68
N TRP A 283 -17.96 9.03 -15.44
CA TRP A 283 -19.31 8.62 -15.06
C TRP A 283 -20.32 9.77 -15.16
N TYR A 284 -20.04 10.94 -14.59
CA TYR A 284 -20.93 12.11 -14.71
C TYR A 284 -21.23 12.49 -16.17
N ILE A 285 -20.21 12.49 -17.04
CA ILE A 285 -20.37 12.77 -18.49
C ILE A 285 -21.19 11.68 -19.19
N ARG A 286 -21.08 10.42 -18.76
CA ARG A 286 -21.80 9.28 -19.34
C ARG A 286 -23.29 9.26 -18.97
N GLU A 287 -23.62 9.51 -17.70
CA GLU A 287 -25.01 9.46 -17.22
C GLU A 287 -25.79 10.76 -17.47
N PHE A 288 -25.15 11.93 -17.34
CA PHE A 288 -25.81 13.25 -17.40
C PHE A 288 -25.41 14.08 -18.63
N GLY A 289 -24.52 13.56 -19.49
CA GLY A 289 -24.11 14.21 -20.73
C GLY A 289 -23.09 15.33 -20.55
N ILE A 290 -22.72 15.96 -21.68
CA ILE A 290 -21.57 16.88 -21.76
C ILE A 290 -21.79 18.24 -21.07
N ASP A 291 -23.00 18.50 -20.59
CA ASP A 291 -23.45 19.78 -20.00
C ASP A 291 -23.45 19.77 -18.46
N VAL A 292 -23.08 18.66 -17.81
CA VAL A 292 -22.87 18.60 -16.36
C VAL A 292 -21.72 19.52 -15.92
N ASN A 293 -21.94 20.33 -14.89
CA ASN A 293 -20.92 21.22 -14.34
C ASN A 293 -20.03 20.44 -13.35
N LEU A 294 -18.71 20.56 -13.47
CA LEU A 294 -17.76 19.74 -12.70
C LEU A 294 -16.60 20.60 -12.18
N PHE A 295 -16.15 20.26 -10.97
CA PHE A 295 -14.88 20.68 -10.40
C PHE A 295 -13.88 19.53 -10.49
N VAL A 296 -12.72 19.77 -11.11
CA VAL A 296 -11.69 18.75 -11.41
C VAL A 296 -10.28 19.27 -11.13
N ASP A 297 -9.29 18.39 -11.07
CA ASP A 297 -7.90 18.82 -10.98
C ASP A 297 -7.38 19.44 -12.30
N HIS A 298 -6.49 20.43 -12.21
CA HIS A 298 -5.92 21.13 -13.37
C HIS A 298 -5.14 20.20 -14.32
N SER A 299 -4.54 19.11 -13.83
CA SER A 299 -3.90 18.10 -14.68
C SER A 299 -4.89 17.37 -15.61
N GLN A 300 -6.18 17.38 -15.29
CA GLN A 300 -7.21 16.58 -15.95
C GLN A 300 -8.02 17.31 -17.02
N ILE A 301 -7.73 18.59 -17.29
CA ILE A 301 -8.47 19.45 -18.23
C ILE A 301 -8.54 18.83 -19.63
N VAL A 302 -7.43 18.23 -20.10
CA VAL A 302 -7.34 17.60 -21.43
C VAL A 302 -8.28 16.40 -21.52
N GLN A 303 -8.24 15.48 -20.55
CA GLN A 303 -9.09 14.28 -20.57
C GLN A 303 -10.59 14.62 -20.46
N LEU A 304 -10.98 15.48 -19.53
CA LEU A 304 -12.37 15.95 -19.43
C LEU A 304 -12.82 16.67 -20.72
N SER A 305 -11.93 17.45 -21.34
CA SER A 305 -12.23 18.13 -22.59
C SER A 305 -12.46 17.18 -23.74
N CYS A 306 -11.61 16.18 -23.93
CA CYS A 306 -11.78 15.19 -24.98
C CYS A 306 -13.04 14.33 -24.79
N LEU A 307 -13.40 14.03 -23.54
CA LEU A 307 -14.68 13.39 -23.17
C LEU A 307 -15.89 14.26 -23.54
N ARG A 308 -15.91 15.54 -23.15
CA ARG A 308 -17.00 16.47 -23.52
C ARG A 308 -17.14 16.61 -25.05
N HIS A 309 -16.03 16.66 -25.78
CA HIS A 309 -16.06 16.75 -27.25
C HIS A 309 -16.36 15.41 -27.95
N GLY A 310 -16.38 14.28 -27.21
CA GLY A 310 -16.63 12.94 -27.77
C GLY A 310 -15.46 12.36 -28.58
N ILE A 311 -14.28 12.99 -28.53
CA ILE A 311 -13.10 12.65 -29.35
C ILE A 311 -12.13 11.69 -28.66
N TRP A 312 -12.19 11.54 -27.33
CA TRP A 312 -11.50 10.47 -26.59
C TRP A 312 -12.23 10.12 -25.29
N GLY A 313 -12.01 8.91 -24.78
CA GLY A 313 -12.67 8.34 -23.61
C GLY A 313 -12.30 6.88 -23.39
N THR A 314 -12.84 6.26 -22.34
CA THR A 314 -12.66 4.84 -22.01
C THR A 314 -13.56 3.95 -22.86
N ALA A 315 -13.43 2.62 -22.77
CA ALA A 315 -14.17 1.68 -23.62
C ALA A 315 -15.71 1.80 -23.52
N ASP A 316 -16.23 2.35 -22.43
CA ASP A 316 -17.64 2.65 -22.19
C ASP A 316 -18.10 4.02 -22.72
N THR A 317 -17.20 4.97 -23.01
CA THR A 317 -17.52 6.34 -23.47
C THR A 317 -16.96 6.73 -24.85
N TRP A 318 -15.86 6.10 -25.30
CA TRP A 318 -15.27 6.31 -26.63
C TRP A 318 -16.31 6.11 -27.75
N GLY A 319 -16.48 7.13 -28.60
CA GLY A 319 -17.44 7.13 -29.71
C GLY A 319 -18.92 7.13 -29.30
N LYS A 320 -19.25 7.19 -28.00
CA LYS A 320 -20.60 7.05 -27.45
C LYS A 320 -21.17 8.36 -26.88
N ILE A 321 -20.30 9.30 -26.48
CA ILE A 321 -20.71 10.61 -25.96
C ILE A 321 -21.09 11.54 -27.13
N VAL A 322 -22.39 11.74 -27.34
CA VAL A 322 -22.96 12.59 -28.40
C VAL A 322 -23.96 13.58 -27.82
N SER A 323 -23.88 14.84 -28.23
CA SER A 323 -24.87 15.89 -27.93
C SER A 323 -25.59 16.31 -29.21
N PHE A 324 -26.93 16.33 -29.16
CA PHE A 324 -27.75 16.90 -30.23
C PHE A 324 -28.13 18.34 -29.87
N ARG A 325 -27.63 19.31 -30.64
CA ARG A 325 -28.01 20.73 -30.53
C ARG A 325 -28.51 21.21 -31.89
N PRO A 326 -29.79 21.63 -32.03
CA PRO A 326 -30.23 22.30 -33.24
C PRO A 326 -29.52 23.67 -33.38
N GLU A 327 -29.22 24.07 -34.61
CA GLU A 327 -28.32 25.21 -34.90
C GLU A 327 -28.83 26.59 -34.45
N LEU A 328 -30.06 26.66 -33.90
CA LEU A 328 -30.74 27.88 -33.45
C LEU A 328 -30.06 28.58 -32.26
N GLU A 329 -29.26 27.88 -31.45
CA GLU A 329 -28.53 28.49 -30.31
C GLU A 329 -27.30 29.32 -30.73
N GLN A 330 -26.84 29.24 -31.99
CA GLN A 330 -25.56 29.84 -32.42
C GLN A 330 -25.66 31.31 -32.90
N ARG A 331 -26.85 31.93 -32.90
CA ARG A 331 -26.99 33.35 -33.25
C ARG A 331 -26.92 34.25 -32.01
N PRO A 332 -25.99 35.21 -31.91
CA PRO A 332 -26.03 36.21 -30.85
C PRO A 332 -27.31 37.04 -31.01
N ARG A 333 -28.04 37.26 -29.91
CA ARG A 333 -29.14 38.22 -29.89
C ARG A 333 -28.54 39.63 -29.88
N PRO A 334 -29.01 40.56 -30.73
CA PRO A 334 -28.55 41.94 -30.66
C PRO A 334 -28.97 42.57 -29.34
N GLU A 335 -28.09 43.40 -28.78
CA GLU A 335 -28.34 44.13 -27.54
C GLU A 335 -29.52 45.09 -27.72
N PHE A 336 -30.47 45.07 -26.78
CA PHE A 336 -31.54 46.06 -26.72
C PHE A 336 -31.52 46.79 -25.37
N ILE A 337 -31.68 48.10 -25.46
CA ILE A 337 -31.31 49.06 -24.42
C ILE A 337 -32.34 49.09 -23.28
N HIS A 338 -31.85 49.26 -22.05
CA HIS A 338 -32.64 49.54 -20.84
C HIS A 338 -33.61 50.72 -21.05
N THR A 339 -34.93 50.53 -20.88
CA THR A 339 -35.80 51.57 -20.26
C THR A 339 -37.20 51.07 -19.83
N VAL A 340 -37.75 51.77 -18.82
CA VAL A 340 -39.18 52.01 -18.55
C VAL A 340 -40.07 50.87 -17.99
N PHE A 341 -40.39 51.01 -16.69
CA PHE A 341 -41.68 50.72 -16.00
C PHE A 341 -42.24 49.26 -16.00
N ALA A 342 -43.22 48.87 -15.17
CA ALA A 342 -43.56 49.24 -13.78
C ALA A 342 -44.56 48.20 -13.20
N CYS A 343 -44.88 48.35 -11.91
CA CYS A 343 -45.90 47.69 -11.10
C CYS A 343 -47.16 47.12 -11.83
N PHE A 344 -47.63 45.92 -11.45
CA PHE A 344 -48.99 45.72 -10.87
C PHE A 344 -49.12 44.35 -10.16
N ILE A 345 -50.21 44.15 -9.41
CA ILE A 345 -50.41 43.06 -8.43
C ILE A 345 -51.70 42.27 -8.73
N MET A 346 -51.78 41.02 -8.22
CA MET A 346 -52.98 40.19 -7.93
C MET A 346 -53.42 39.17 -8.99
N PRO A 347 -54.19 38.10 -8.61
CA PRO A 347 -54.42 37.53 -7.27
C PRO A 347 -54.14 36.00 -7.16
N LYS A 348 -54.14 35.48 -5.93
CA LYS A 348 -54.28 34.03 -5.65
C LYS A 348 -55.76 33.64 -5.61
N ALA A 349 -56.09 32.43 -6.06
CA ALA A 349 -57.37 31.78 -5.75
C ALA A 349 -57.35 31.17 -4.32
N ASN A 350 -58.53 30.95 -3.73
CA ASN A 350 -58.68 30.68 -2.28
C ASN A 350 -59.09 29.23 -1.93
N THR A 351 -59.13 28.92 -0.64
CA THR A 351 -59.12 27.58 -0.03
C THR A 351 -60.48 26.87 0.09
N ALA A 352 -60.44 25.56 0.35
CA ALA A 352 -61.54 24.78 0.93
C ALA A 352 -61.15 24.26 2.34
N PRO A 353 -62.06 24.26 3.34
CA PRO A 353 -61.72 23.91 4.74
C PRO A 353 -61.98 22.43 5.08
N GLY A 354 -61.15 21.82 5.94
CA GLY A 354 -61.47 20.50 6.51
C GLY A 354 -60.33 19.56 6.92
N ALA A 355 -59.25 20.04 7.57
CA ALA A 355 -58.17 19.17 8.06
C ALA A 355 -58.10 19.15 9.60
N ARG A 356 -58.17 17.95 10.21
CA ARG A 356 -58.11 17.77 11.67
C ARG A 356 -56.74 18.18 12.22
N LEU A 357 -56.74 19.01 13.27
CA LEU A 357 -55.54 19.35 14.03
C LEU A 357 -54.86 18.10 14.60
N ARG A 358 -53.58 17.91 14.24
CA ARG A 358 -52.77 16.78 14.72
C ARG A 358 -52.39 17.03 16.18
N CYS A 359 -52.85 16.18 17.09
CA CYS A 359 -52.55 16.28 18.52
C CYS A 359 -51.03 16.42 18.77
N ARG A 360 -50.62 17.53 19.40
CA ARG A 360 -49.20 17.85 19.65
C ARG A 360 -48.55 16.98 20.74
N ARG A 361 -49.33 16.39 21.66
CA ARG A 361 -48.82 15.70 22.85
C ARG A 361 -49.70 14.51 23.23
N ALA A 362 -49.18 13.29 23.07
CA ALA A 362 -49.86 12.06 23.48
C ALA A 362 -49.62 11.75 24.97
N CYS A 363 -50.54 11.01 25.63
CA CYS A 363 -50.33 10.54 27.00
C CYS A 363 -49.28 9.42 27.05
N ASP A 364 -48.68 9.20 28.22
CA ASP A 364 -47.52 8.32 28.37
C ASP A 364 -47.86 6.84 28.19
N SER A 365 -49.09 6.41 28.53
CA SER A 365 -49.56 5.05 28.22
C SER A 365 -49.70 4.84 26.70
N CYS A 366 -50.24 5.82 25.97
CA CYS A 366 -50.30 5.80 24.50
C CYS A 366 -48.91 5.88 23.84
N LYS A 367 -48.00 6.76 24.34
CA LYS A 367 -46.59 6.83 23.88
C LYS A 367 -45.91 5.47 24.04
N ARG A 368 -45.96 4.89 25.25
CA ARG A 368 -45.29 3.62 25.60
C ARG A 368 -45.81 2.44 24.78
N ARG A 369 -47.12 2.45 24.44
CA ARG A 369 -47.78 1.44 23.59
C ARG A 369 -47.76 1.77 22.09
N LYS A 370 -47.15 2.89 21.66
CA LYS A 370 -47.12 3.40 20.28
C LYS A 370 -48.50 3.54 19.60
N GLN A 371 -49.55 3.94 20.34
CA GLN A 371 -50.91 4.09 19.82
C GLN A 371 -51.34 5.57 19.73
N LYS A 372 -52.21 5.90 18.77
CA LYS A 372 -52.69 7.28 18.53
C LYS A 372 -53.45 7.79 19.76
N CYS A 373 -53.14 9.00 20.21
CA CYS A 373 -53.81 9.67 21.34
C CYS A 373 -54.55 10.91 20.83
N ASN A 374 -55.72 11.25 21.39
CA ASN A 374 -56.43 12.49 21.04
C ASN A 374 -55.90 13.71 21.82
N GLY A 375 -55.37 13.52 23.04
CA GLY A 375 -54.73 14.58 23.84
C GLY A 375 -55.57 15.12 25.01
N GLU A 376 -56.83 14.68 25.14
CA GLU A 376 -57.67 14.93 26.32
C GLU A 376 -57.14 14.17 27.54
N GLN A 377 -57.48 14.62 28.76
CA GLN A 377 -57.07 13.97 30.00
C GLN A 377 -58.28 13.71 30.92
N PRO A 378 -58.60 12.44 31.25
CA PRO A 378 -58.07 11.21 30.67
C PRO A 378 -58.44 11.06 29.18
N CYS A 379 -57.57 10.46 28.37
CA CYS A 379 -57.76 10.35 26.93
C CYS A 379 -58.77 9.24 26.58
N THR A 380 -59.47 9.38 25.45
CA THR A 380 -60.54 8.43 25.05
C THR A 380 -60.08 6.97 24.98
N ILE A 381 -58.83 6.69 24.57
CA ILE A 381 -58.27 5.33 24.55
C ILE A 381 -57.93 4.80 25.96
N CYS A 382 -57.65 5.66 26.94
CA CYS A 382 -57.50 5.25 28.34
C CYS A 382 -58.88 5.00 28.99
N ILE A 383 -59.88 5.83 28.68
CA ILE A 383 -61.28 5.66 29.13
C ILE A 383 -61.86 4.34 28.58
N GLN A 384 -61.78 4.12 27.27
CA GLN A 384 -62.26 2.87 26.63
C GLN A 384 -61.60 1.60 27.18
N ARG A 385 -60.43 1.72 27.83
CA ARG A 385 -59.69 0.61 28.44
C ARG A 385 -59.84 0.55 29.97
N ARG A 386 -60.74 1.37 30.55
CA ARG A 386 -61.01 1.50 31.99
C ARG A 386 -59.72 1.67 32.81
N LYS A 387 -58.81 2.50 32.29
CA LYS A 387 -57.49 2.81 32.85
C LYS A 387 -57.22 4.32 32.79
N GLU A 388 -58.24 5.11 33.15
CA GLU A 388 -58.12 6.56 33.28
C GLU A 388 -57.00 6.98 34.24
N SER A 389 -56.80 6.24 35.33
CA SER A 389 -55.74 6.46 36.33
C SER A 389 -54.31 6.19 35.82
N GLU A 390 -54.13 5.58 34.64
CA GLU A 390 -52.82 5.49 33.95
C GLU A 390 -52.59 6.65 32.94
N CYS A 391 -53.56 7.56 32.80
CA CYS A 391 -53.55 8.58 31.74
C CYS A 391 -52.84 9.87 32.16
N HIS A 392 -51.51 9.78 32.31
CA HIS A 392 -50.65 10.93 32.59
C HIS A 392 -49.94 11.43 31.32
N PHE A 393 -49.60 12.72 31.30
CA PHE A 393 -48.90 13.37 30.21
C PHE A 393 -47.61 14.03 30.75
N SER A 394 -46.48 13.34 30.74
CA SER A 394 -45.18 13.95 31.10
C SER A 394 -44.41 14.49 29.89
N ASP A 395 -43.44 15.38 30.16
CA ASP A 395 -42.56 15.99 29.16
C ASP A 395 -41.25 15.21 28.93
N LYS A 396 -41.10 14.01 29.50
CA LYS A 396 -39.88 13.21 29.33
C LYS A 396 -39.84 12.51 27.96
N PRO A 397 -38.69 12.52 27.24
CA PRO A 397 -38.55 11.85 25.96
C PRO A 397 -38.56 10.32 26.10
N ALA A 398 -39.15 9.63 25.14
CA ALA A 398 -39.49 8.20 25.24
C ALA A 398 -38.31 7.23 25.42
N ARG A 399 -37.06 7.66 25.24
CA ARG A 399 -35.85 6.86 25.54
C ARG A 399 -35.61 6.69 27.04
N LEU A 400 -36.02 7.64 27.89
CA LEU A 400 -35.79 7.63 29.35
C LEU A 400 -36.86 6.85 30.15
N LEU A 401 -37.61 5.96 29.49
CA LEU A 401 -38.70 5.17 30.08
C LEU A 401 -38.53 3.67 29.78
N LYS A 402 -37.34 3.13 30.02
CA LYS A 402 -37.00 1.69 29.95
C LYS A 402 -35.99 1.28 31.05
N PRO A 403 -35.92 -0.02 31.43
CA PRO A 403 -35.24 -0.49 32.64
C PRO A 403 -33.73 -0.74 32.49
N ASN A 404 -33.06 -0.94 33.62
CA ASN A 404 -31.62 -1.20 33.76
C ASN A 404 -31.16 -2.49 33.05
N ASN A 405 -30.06 -2.43 32.29
CA ASN A 405 -28.77 -2.99 32.72
C ASN A 405 -27.61 -2.67 31.75
N THR A 406 -26.38 -2.80 32.29
CA THR A 406 -25.04 -3.08 31.69
C THR A 406 -24.94 -3.26 30.15
N SER A 407 -23.92 -2.77 29.43
CA SER A 407 -22.54 -2.40 29.82
C SER A 407 -21.96 -1.25 28.96
N LYS A 408 -20.81 -0.69 29.36
CA LYS A 408 -19.88 0.08 28.51
C LYS A 408 -18.46 -0.46 28.71
N ASP A 409 -17.65 -0.49 27.65
CA ASP A 409 -16.22 -0.14 27.72
C ASP A 409 -15.59 -0.03 26.32
N THR A 410 -14.90 1.07 26.04
CA THR A 410 -13.94 1.25 24.93
C THR A 410 -13.12 2.50 25.25
N MET A 411 -11.82 2.35 25.52
CA MET A 411 -10.94 3.47 25.89
C MET A 411 -10.11 3.98 24.70
N LEU A 412 -9.88 5.29 24.66
CA LEU A 412 -8.91 5.93 23.77
C LEU A 412 -7.46 5.54 24.14
N LEU A 413 -6.59 5.49 23.14
CA LEU A 413 -5.14 5.31 23.33
C LEU A 413 -4.46 6.67 23.55
N SER A 414 -3.66 6.77 24.61
CA SER A 414 -2.81 7.93 24.92
C SER A 414 -1.41 7.45 25.38
N GLU A 415 -0.39 8.23 25.05
CA GLU A 415 0.99 7.76 24.86
C GLU A 415 1.86 7.61 26.12
N ARG A 416 1.30 7.67 27.33
CA ARG A 416 2.10 7.73 28.59
C ARG A 416 1.67 6.74 29.67
N ILE A 417 1.67 5.44 29.37
CA ILE A 417 1.42 4.38 30.37
C ILE A 417 2.33 3.16 30.11
N VAL A 418 2.97 2.66 31.17
CA VAL A 418 3.83 1.46 31.18
C VAL A 418 3.11 0.22 30.62
N PRO A 419 3.75 -0.61 29.78
CA PRO A 419 3.14 -1.84 29.27
C PRO A 419 3.03 -2.91 30.35
N THR A 420 1.81 -3.24 30.76
CA THR A 420 1.54 -4.46 31.54
C THR A 420 1.23 -5.64 30.60
N PRO A 421 1.63 -6.89 30.92
CA PRO A 421 1.41 -8.05 30.05
C PRO A 421 -0.07 -8.25 29.68
N GLN A 422 -0.97 -8.05 30.64
CA GLN A 422 -2.43 -8.12 30.44
C GLN A 422 -2.93 -7.13 29.37
N ARG A 423 -2.32 -5.94 29.27
CA ARG A 423 -2.67 -4.92 28.27
C ARG A 423 -2.06 -5.23 26.90
N GLN A 424 -0.90 -5.88 26.85
CA GLN A 424 -0.37 -6.44 25.59
C GLN A 424 -1.34 -7.50 25.06
N THR A 425 -1.66 -8.54 25.85
CA THR A 425 -2.62 -9.60 25.44
C THR A 425 -4.00 -9.05 25.05
N ALA A 426 -4.49 -8.00 25.72
CA ALA A 426 -5.73 -7.33 25.32
C ALA A 426 -5.63 -6.63 23.96
N MET A 427 -4.50 -5.97 23.67
CA MET A 427 -4.25 -5.34 22.37
C MET A 427 -4.04 -6.38 21.26
N ASP A 428 -3.33 -7.48 21.55
CA ASP A 428 -3.11 -8.56 20.59
C ASP A 428 -4.44 -9.23 20.20
N ARG A 429 -5.37 -9.41 21.16
CA ARG A 429 -6.75 -9.86 20.88
C ARG A 429 -7.53 -8.85 20.02
N LEU A 430 -7.31 -7.55 20.18
CA LEU A 430 -7.93 -6.52 19.34
C LEU A 430 -7.36 -6.54 17.92
N LEU A 431 -6.04 -6.64 17.77
CA LEU A 431 -5.36 -6.79 16.47
C LEU A 431 -5.86 -8.05 15.74
N ASN A 432 -5.92 -9.20 16.44
CA ASN A 432 -6.54 -10.43 15.91
C ASN A 432 -7.95 -10.17 15.38
N SER A 433 -8.82 -9.54 16.19
CA SER A 433 -10.21 -9.29 15.80
C SER A 433 -10.34 -8.32 14.62
N LEU A 434 -9.39 -7.41 14.42
CA LEU A 434 -9.33 -6.52 13.25
C LEU A 434 -8.83 -7.27 12.01
N GLU A 435 -7.79 -8.10 12.14
CA GLU A 435 -7.26 -8.94 11.05
C GLU A 435 -8.28 -9.98 10.58
N ASP A 436 -9.02 -10.60 11.51
CA ASP A 436 -10.10 -11.55 11.23
C ASP A 436 -11.26 -10.84 10.51
N ARG A 437 -11.63 -9.62 10.93
CA ARG A 437 -12.68 -8.85 10.25
C ARG A 437 -12.26 -8.41 8.84
N SER A 438 -10.99 -8.03 8.64
CA SER A 438 -10.45 -7.78 7.29
C SER A 438 -10.55 -9.04 6.43
N ALA A 439 -10.10 -10.19 6.94
CA ALA A 439 -10.13 -11.46 6.19
C ALA A 439 -11.56 -11.86 5.75
N ASN A 440 -12.56 -11.67 6.62
CA ASN A 440 -13.96 -11.95 6.28
C ASN A 440 -14.53 -10.99 5.23
N LEU A 441 -14.11 -9.70 5.22
CA LEU A 441 -14.50 -8.74 4.19
C LEU A 441 -13.80 -9.02 2.86
N GLU A 442 -12.50 -9.34 2.89
CA GLU A 442 -11.72 -9.78 1.72
C GLU A 442 -12.36 -11.02 1.05
N GLN A 443 -12.91 -11.95 1.84
CA GLN A 443 -13.59 -13.15 1.34
C GLN A 443 -14.93 -12.89 0.64
N GLN A 444 -15.60 -11.76 0.90
CA GLN A 444 -16.88 -11.39 0.27
C GLN A 444 -16.71 -10.60 -1.04
N ALA A 445 -15.52 -10.07 -1.31
CA ALA A 445 -15.23 -9.27 -2.51
C ALA A 445 -14.64 -10.08 -3.68
N ALA A 446 -14.38 -11.38 -3.49
CA ALA A 446 -13.67 -12.24 -4.43
C ALA A 446 -14.61 -12.97 -5.41
N ASP A 447 -15.46 -12.21 -6.11
CA ASP A 447 -16.34 -12.71 -7.18
C ASP A 447 -15.64 -12.60 -8.55
N ASP A 448 -15.85 -13.57 -9.44
CA ASP A 448 -14.86 -13.89 -10.48
C ASP A 448 -14.66 -12.80 -11.56
N LYS A 449 -13.38 -12.39 -11.73
CA LYS A 449 -12.88 -11.74 -12.94
C LYS A 449 -11.81 -12.61 -13.58
N ASP A 450 -12.22 -13.23 -14.68
CA ASP A 450 -11.49 -14.28 -15.39
C ASP A 450 -10.01 -13.90 -15.64
N GLY A 451 -9.09 -14.77 -15.21
CA GLY A 451 -7.65 -14.59 -15.40
C GLY A 451 -6.95 -13.54 -14.52
N THR A 452 -7.53 -13.17 -13.37
CA THR A 452 -6.87 -12.33 -12.34
C THR A 452 -6.71 -13.06 -11.01
N ALA A 453 -5.62 -12.79 -10.29
CA ALA A 453 -5.43 -13.20 -8.90
C ALA A 453 -5.32 -11.93 -8.03
N PRO A 454 -6.13 -11.82 -6.95
CA PRO A 454 -6.02 -10.70 -6.03
C PRO A 454 -4.69 -10.77 -5.26
N VAL A 455 -4.05 -9.63 -5.03
CA VAL A 455 -2.97 -9.56 -4.03
C VAL A 455 -3.65 -9.53 -2.65
N PRO A 456 -3.30 -10.44 -1.72
CA PRO A 456 -3.87 -10.41 -0.37
C PRO A 456 -3.59 -9.07 0.31
N LYS A 457 -4.61 -8.45 0.90
CA LYS A 457 -4.49 -7.15 1.58
C LYS A 457 -4.14 -7.39 3.04
N VAL A 458 -2.84 -7.59 3.27
CA VAL A 458 -2.23 -7.98 4.55
C VAL A 458 -1.26 -6.93 5.08
N ALA A 459 -1.20 -5.75 4.43
CA ALA A 459 -0.57 -4.56 4.94
C ALA A 459 -1.08 -4.22 6.35
N ARG A 460 -0.16 -4.10 7.31
CA ARG A 460 -0.50 -3.92 8.74
C ARG A 460 0.58 -3.16 9.52
N LEU A 461 0.19 -2.69 10.70
CA LEU A 461 1.10 -2.11 11.67
C LEU A 461 1.64 -3.21 12.60
N LEU A 462 2.97 -3.34 12.68
CA LEU A 462 3.64 -4.19 13.67
C LEU A 462 4.29 -3.35 14.75
N ARG A 463 4.37 -3.88 15.96
CA ARG A 463 5.17 -3.28 17.04
C ARG A 463 6.66 -3.46 16.74
N ASP A 464 7.45 -2.40 16.81
CA ASP A 464 8.90 -2.53 16.98
C ASP A 464 9.23 -2.97 18.43
N GLY A 465 10.51 -3.20 18.74
CA GLY A 465 10.97 -3.51 20.11
C GLY A 465 10.93 -2.34 21.09
N GLN A 466 10.54 -1.13 20.66
CA GLN A 466 10.14 -0.02 21.55
C GLN A 466 8.61 0.00 21.80
N GLY A 467 7.86 -0.91 21.16
CA GLY A 467 6.41 -1.01 21.23
C GLY A 467 5.65 -0.06 20.29
N LYS A 468 6.36 0.72 19.47
CA LYS A 468 5.81 1.67 18.48
C LYS A 468 5.29 0.94 17.26
N PHE A 469 4.27 1.49 16.61
CA PHE A 469 3.65 0.86 15.44
C PHE A 469 4.33 1.29 14.13
N MET A 470 4.90 0.31 13.42
CA MET A 470 5.64 0.48 12.17
C MET A 470 4.90 -0.21 11.01
N TYR A 471 4.77 0.49 9.88
CA TYR A 471 4.07 -0.01 8.70
C TYR A 471 4.84 -1.11 7.96
N VAL A 472 4.11 -2.16 7.59
CA VAL A 472 4.56 -3.28 6.76
C VAL A 472 3.50 -3.52 5.68
N GLY A 473 3.84 -3.37 4.40
CA GLY A 473 2.88 -3.49 3.29
C GLY A 473 2.77 -4.90 2.67
N ASP A 474 1.93 -5.02 1.64
CA ASP A 474 1.53 -6.30 1.04
C ASP A 474 2.69 -7.12 0.42
N SER A 475 3.77 -6.47 -0.05
CA SER A 475 4.93 -7.19 -0.61
C SER A 475 5.85 -7.83 0.45
N ALA A 476 5.74 -7.43 1.72
CA ALA A 476 6.64 -7.89 2.77
C ALA A 476 6.50 -9.39 3.07
N SER A 477 7.60 -10.00 3.51
CA SER A 477 7.63 -11.42 3.89
C SER A 477 6.81 -11.72 5.16
N LEU A 478 6.68 -10.74 6.07
CA LEU A 478 5.84 -10.86 7.26
C LEU A 478 4.33 -10.76 6.96
N SER A 479 3.95 -10.10 5.86
CA SER A 479 2.56 -10.02 5.39
C SER A 479 2.18 -11.31 4.66
N PHE A 480 3.09 -11.85 3.84
CA PHE A 480 2.96 -13.18 3.26
C PHE A 480 2.84 -14.28 4.31
N LEU A 481 3.66 -14.24 5.38
CA LEU A 481 3.52 -15.12 6.55
C LEU A 481 2.11 -15.04 7.17
N GLN A 482 1.54 -13.83 7.28
CA GLN A 482 0.19 -13.66 7.83
C GLN A 482 -0.90 -14.24 6.91
N SER A 483 -0.70 -14.21 5.59
CA SER A 483 -1.56 -14.92 4.62
C SER A 483 -1.54 -16.43 4.85
N VAL A 484 -0.36 -17.01 5.09
CA VAL A 484 -0.23 -18.46 5.40
C VAL A 484 -0.83 -18.79 6.76
N ARG A 485 -0.73 -17.92 7.77
CA ARG A 485 -1.42 -18.10 9.06
C ARG A 485 -2.94 -18.17 8.93
N ARG A 486 -3.55 -17.33 8.09
CA ARG A 486 -4.99 -17.39 7.77
C ARG A 486 -5.35 -18.78 7.20
N ILE A 487 -4.58 -19.29 6.24
CA ILE A 487 -4.76 -20.62 5.64
C ILE A 487 -4.64 -21.75 6.67
N VAL A 488 -3.58 -21.74 7.49
CA VAL A 488 -3.37 -22.74 8.55
C VAL A 488 -4.54 -22.73 9.54
N SER A 489 -4.98 -21.54 9.96
CA SER A 489 -6.09 -21.39 10.91
C SER A 489 -7.41 -21.93 10.35
N SER A 490 -7.73 -21.67 9.07
CA SER A 490 -8.91 -22.26 8.41
C SER A 490 -8.81 -23.78 8.22
N SER A 491 -7.61 -24.34 8.17
CA SER A 491 -7.38 -25.76 7.84
C SER A 491 -7.32 -26.68 9.06
N ILE A 492 -6.70 -26.22 10.16
CA ILE A 492 -6.51 -27.02 11.39
C ILE A 492 -6.97 -26.34 12.69
N GLY A 493 -7.39 -25.06 12.63
CA GLY A 493 -7.72 -24.28 13.81
C GLY A 493 -6.48 -23.65 14.47
N ARG A 494 -6.54 -23.46 15.79
CA ARG A 494 -5.44 -22.86 16.57
C ARG A 494 -4.28 -23.84 16.78
N CYS A 495 -3.07 -23.38 16.50
CA CYS A 495 -1.81 -24.04 16.85
C CYS A 495 -0.72 -22.99 17.16
N GLU A 496 0.47 -23.43 17.56
CA GLU A 496 1.62 -22.58 17.87
C GLU A 496 1.98 -21.61 16.73
N PHE A 497 1.82 -22.03 15.47
CA PHE A 497 2.09 -21.19 14.30
C PHE A 497 1.10 -20.03 14.17
N THR A 498 -0.18 -20.25 14.49
CA THR A 498 -1.24 -19.23 14.38
C THR A 498 -1.31 -18.32 15.59
N GLU A 499 -1.00 -18.85 16.79
CA GLU A 499 -1.07 -18.12 18.07
C GLU A 499 0.31 -17.77 18.63
N ASP A 500 1.35 -17.77 17.79
CA ASP A 500 2.70 -17.28 18.09
C ASP A 500 2.64 -15.89 18.75
N ASN A 501 3.03 -15.81 20.02
CA ASN A 501 2.97 -14.59 20.84
C ASN A 501 3.67 -13.38 20.20
N SER A 502 4.68 -13.60 19.35
CA SER A 502 5.40 -12.54 18.64
C SER A 502 4.87 -12.26 17.22
N ARG A 503 3.62 -12.63 16.91
CA ARG A 503 3.01 -12.43 15.57
C ARG A 503 2.67 -10.99 15.19
N HIS A 504 2.57 -10.09 16.18
CA HIS A 504 2.43 -8.64 15.98
C HIS A 504 3.74 -7.87 16.20
N SER A 505 4.86 -8.57 16.44
CA SER A 505 6.18 -7.95 16.66
C SER A 505 7.03 -8.00 15.39
N MET A 506 7.57 -6.86 15.01
CA MET A 506 8.71 -6.73 14.11
C MET A 506 9.97 -6.79 14.96
N LEU A 507 10.73 -7.89 14.84
CA LEU A 507 12.01 -8.01 15.51
C LEU A 507 12.98 -6.94 14.98
N GLU A 508 13.42 -6.05 15.85
CA GLU A 508 14.55 -5.15 15.64
C GLU A 508 15.45 -5.16 16.88
N ALA A 509 16.77 -5.14 16.69
CA ALA A 509 17.74 -5.13 17.79
C ALA A 509 18.14 -3.69 18.13
N PHE A 510 17.80 -3.19 19.31
CA PHE A 510 18.00 -1.79 19.66
C PHE A 510 19.43 -1.45 20.11
N GLN A 511 19.68 -0.17 20.36
CA GLN A 511 20.96 0.36 20.82
C GLN A 511 20.70 1.12 22.12
N ASN A 512 21.04 0.52 23.27
CA ASN A 512 20.82 1.11 24.60
C ASN A 512 21.96 2.10 24.93
N GLY A 513 21.98 3.25 24.26
CA GLY A 513 23.00 4.28 24.44
C GLY A 513 22.49 5.69 24.11
N PRO A 514 23.24 6.75 24.49
CA PRO A 514 22.85 8.13 24.22
C PRO A 514 22.77 8.42 22.72
N THR A 515 21.84 9.30 22.34
CA THR A 515 21.55 9.65 20.94
C THR A 515 22.61 10.53 20.27
N ALA A 516 23.53 11.11 21.03
CA ALA A 516 24.66 11.88 20.53
C ALA A 516 25.95 11.04 20.56
N PRO A 517 26.66 10.86 19.43
CA PRO A 517 27.95 10.18 19.41
C PRO A 517 29.05 11.13 19.91
N THR A 518 29.16 11.28 21.24
CA THR A 518 30.17 12.12 21.92
C THR A 518 31.30 11.27 22.52
N GLY A 519 31.71 10.22 21.80
CA GLY A 519 32.82 9.35 22.19
C GLY A 519 34.13 9.71 21.46
N PRO A 520 35.30 9.31 21.99
CA PRO A 520 36.52 9.30 21.21
C PRO A 520 36.39 8.26 20.07
N LEU A 521 36.98 8.58 18.92
CA LEU A 521 37.05 7.64 17.80
C LEU A 521 37.91 6.42 18.17
N MET A 522 37.52 5.25 17.71
CA MET A 522 38.29 4.01 17.90
C MET A 522 39.56 4.03 17.06
N SER A 523 40.72 3.76 17.67
CA SER A 523 41.98 3.59 16.92
C SER A 523 41.87 2.48 15.86
N PRO A 524 42.40 2.67 14.64
CA PRO A 524 42.43 1.60 13.64
C PRO A 524 43.22 0.36 14.09
N PRO A 525 42.85 -0.83 13.60
CA PRO A 525 43.58 -2.08 13.88
C PRO A 525 44.88 -2.16 13.07
N SER A 526 45.65 -3.24 13.26
CA SER A 526 46.81 -3.52 12.40
C SER A 526 46.39 -3.67 10.93
N ASN A 527 47.31 -3.35 10.00
CA ASN A 527 47.02 -3.41 8.56
C ASN A 527 46.59 -4.82 8.13
N GLU A 528 47.22 -5.88 8.64
CA GLU A 528 46.79 -7.27 8.40
C GLU A 528 45.32 -7.52 8.77
N GLU A 529 44.90 -7.06 9.96
CA GLU A 529 43.54 -7.20 10.46
C GLU A 529 42.55 -6.33 9.67
N ALA A 530 42.93 -5.08 9.34
CA ALA A 530 42.13 -4.20 8.51
C ALA A 530 41.85 -4.82 7.13
N GLN A 531 42.89 -5.38 6.49
CA GLN A 531 42.78 -6.03 5.19
C GLN A 531 42.00 -7.36 5.26
N ARG A 532 42.12 -8.12 6.37
CA ARG A 532 41.29 -9.31 6.64
C ARG A 532 39.82 -8.94 6.77
N LEU A 533 39.52 -7.86 7.48
CA LEU A 533 38.16 -7.35 7.67
C LEU A 533 37.55 -6.80 6.38
N ALA A 534 38.32 -6.06 5.58
CA ALA A 534 37.89 -5.61 4.25
C ALA A 534 37.52 -6.80 3.33
N ARG A 535 38.32 -7.87 3.33
CA ARG A 535 38.01 -9.10 2.58
C ARG A 535 36.74 -9.81 3.08
N GLN A 536 36.47 -9.79 4.39
CA GLN A 536 35.23 -10.33 4.96
C GLN A 536 34.00 -9.50 4.59
N PHE A 537 34.12 -8.16 4.54
CA PHE A 537 33.09 -7.28 3.99
C PHE A 537 32.78 -7.63 2.52
N VAL A 538 33.78 -7.66 1.65
CA VAL A 538 33.60 -7.98 0.21
C VAL A 538 32.94 -9.34 0.02
N LEU A 539 33.40 -10.38 0.75
CA LEU A 539 32.84 -11.72 0.68
C LEU A 539 31.35 -11.78 1.09
N ALA A 540 30.93 -10.96 2.06
CA ALA A 540 29.56 -10.96 2.56
C ALA A 540 28.58 -10.06 1.79
N THR A 541 29.08 -9.18 0.90
CA THR A 541 28.23 -8.22 0.16
C THR A 541 28.33 -8.30 -1.36
N SER A 542 29.39 -8.89 -1.91
CA SER A 542 29.52 -9.12 -3.36
C SER A 542 28.52 -10.19 -3.86
N PRO A 543 27.92 -10.05 -5.07
CA PRO A 543 27.99 -8.93 -6.00
C PRO A 543 26.83 -7.92 -5.83
N LEU A 544 26.10 -7.98 -4.71
CA LEU A 544 24.92 -7.14 -4.48
C LEU A 544 25.28 -5.70 -4.07
N LEU A 545 26.50 -5.50 -3.56
CA LEU A 545 27.03 -4.22 -3.11
C LEU A 545 28.47 -4.01 -3.65
N ASP A 546 28.54 -3.39 -4.82
CA ASP A 546 29.73 -2.94 -5.54
C ASP A 546 29.86 -1.41 -5.34
N LEU A 547 30.68 -0.98 -4.38
CA LEU A 547 30.84 0.44 -4.01
C LEU A 547 32.22 1.03 -4.34
N PHE A 548 33.24 0.18 -4.58
CA PHE A 548 34.65 0.56 -4.61
C PHE A 548 35.39 -0.19 -5.71
N ASP A 549 36.41 0.42 -6.30
CA ASP A 549 37.41 -0.35 -7.06
C ASP A 549 38.37 -1.01 -6.06
N LEU A 550 38.36 -2.34 -5.97
CA LEU A 550 39.13 -3.06 -4.95
C LEU A 550 40.64 -2.83 -5.09
N ASN A 551 41.11 -2.56 -6.31
CA ASN A 551 42.51 -2.25 -6.62
C ASN A 551 42.96 -0.89 -6.07
N GLU A 552 42.06 0.09 -5.98
CA GLU A 552 42.32 1.40 -5.36
C GLU A 552 42.00 1.39 -3.85
N PHE A 553 40.99 0.61 -3.43
CA PHE A 553 40.52 0.55 -2.05
C PHE A 553 41.54 -0.09 -1.10
N HIS A 554 42.06 -1.28 -1.43
CA HIS A 554 42.97 -2.01 -0.53
C HIS A 554 44.27 -1.24 -0.22
N PRO A 555 44.95 -0.58 -1.18
CA PRO A 555 46.08 0.29 -0.90
C PRO A 555 45.71 1.54 -0.08
N ARG A 556 44.56 2.19 -0.36
CA ARG A 556 44.15 3.38 0.42
C ARG A 556 43.85 3.03 1.88
N LEU A 557 43.24 1.87 2.14
CA LEU A 557 43.02 1.34 3.49
C LEU A 557 44.35 1.10 4.24
N ALA A 558 45.40 0.62 3.56
CA ALA A 558 46.72 0.44 4.17
C ALA A 558 47.32 1.79 4.59
N ASN A 559 47.33 2.78 3.68
CA ASN A 559 47.82 4.13 3.96
C ASN A 559 47.06 4.80 5.11
N TRP A 560 45.74 4.61 5.18
CA TRP A 560 44.90 5.15 6.26
C TRP A 560 45.18 4.50 7.62
N VAL A 561 45.50 3.20 7.67
CA VAL A 561 45.94 2.56 8.93
C VAL A 561 47.26 3.13 9.42
N GLU A 562 48.18 3.49 8.51
CA GLU A 562 49.48 4.08 8.84
C GLU A 562 49.39 5.57 9.23
N ASN A 563 48.46 6.34 8.62
CA ASN A 563 48.19 7.73 8.97
C ASN A 563 46.66 8.02 9.01
N PRO A 564 45.97 7.70 10.12
CA PRO A 564 44.51 7.87 10.21
C PRO A 564 44.02 9.32 10.16
N THR A 565 44.93 10.27 10.40
CA THR A 565 44.72 11.72 10.34
C THR A 565 45.05 12.35 8.98
N GLY A 566 45.43 11.53 7.98
CA GLY A 566 45.86 11.99 6.66
C GLY A 566 44.79 12.02 5.57
N ASP A 567 43.60 11.46 5.84
CA ASP A 567 42.47 11.37 4.91
C ASP A 567 41.26 12.14 5.48
N GLU A 568 40.36 12.63 4.62
CA GLU A 568 39.16 13.36 5.06
C GLU A 568 38.26 12.54 6.02
N ASP A 569 37.53 13.21 6.92
CA ASP A 569 36.52 12.58 7.81
C ASP A 569 35.53 11.70 7.04
N THR A 570 35.10 12.17 5.86
CA THR A 570 34.25 11.44 4.88
C THR A 570 34.82 10.07 4.54
N VAL A 571 36.12 10.02 4.22
CA VAL A 571 36.84 8.82 3.77
C VAL A 571 37.17 7.92 4.95
N SER A 572 37.63 8.50 6.06
CA SER A 572 37.82 7.79 7.34
C SER A 572 36.53 7.10 7.79
N SER A 573 35.37 7.72 7.60
CA SER A 573 34.07 7.12 7.91
C SER A 573 33.80 5.84 7.11
N ILE A 574 34.16 5.82 5.82
CA ILE A 574 34.02 4.63 4.95
C ILE A 574 34.85 3.47 5.48
N PHE A 575 36.11 3.72 5.85
CA PHE A 575 36.99 2.67 6.37
C PHE A 575 36.46 2.08 7.68
N TYR A 576 36.06 2.91 8.65
CA TYR A 576 35.41 2.41 9.87
C TYR A 576 34.14 1.60 9.58
N LEU A 577 33.31 2.01 8.63
CA LEU A 577 32.09 1.29 8.29
C LEU A 577 32.34 -0.04 7.56
N VAL A 578 33.36 -0.12 6.69
CA VAL A 578 33.81 -1.39 6.09
C VAL A 578 34.37 -2.34 7.15
N LEU A 579 35.22 -1.84 8.06
CA LEU A 579 35.74 -2.62 9.19
C LEU A 579 34.61 -3.10 10.12
N ALA A 580 33.61 -2.27 10.36
CA ALA A 580 32.43 -2.61 11.17
C ALA A 580 31.62 -3.76 10.56
N ILE A 581 31.34 -3.73 9.25
CA ILE A 581 30.62 -4.82 8.57
C ILE A 581 31.50 -6.07 8.52
N GLY A 582 32.78 -5.95 8.16
CA GLY A 582 33.73 -7.06 8.19
C GLY A 582 33.82 -7.74 9.56
N ALA A 583 33.77 -6.98 10.65
CA ALA A 583 33.76 -7.50 12.01
C ALA A 583 32.40 -8.11 12.38
N GLN A 584 31.29 -7.52 11.94
CA GLN A 584 29.93 -8.02 12.16
C GLN A 584 29.70 -9.39 11.50
N VAL A 585 30.28 -9.63 10.32
CA VAL A 585 30.13 -10.88 9.54
C VAL A 585 31.18 -11.95 9.85
N SER A 586 32.23 -11.64 10.62
CA SER A 586 33.32 -12.58 10.92
C SER A 586 33.34 -13.02 12.39
N ASP A 587 34.35 -13.79 12.80
CA ASP A 587 34.42 -14.41 14.14
C ASP A 587 34.67 -13.44 15.31
N ILE A 588 34.77 -12.13 15.03
CA ILE A 588 35.09 -11.09 16.01
C ILE A 588 33.95 -10.86 17.02
N ASN A 589 34.32 -10.39 18.21
CA ASN A 589 33.40 -9.84 19.21
C ASN A 589 32.54 -8.69 18.61
N GLN A 590 31.22 -8.85 18.67
CA GLN A 590 30.26 -7.88 18.14
C GLN A 590 30.36 -6.48 18.79
N THR A 591 30.92 -6.33 20.01
CA THR A 591 31.19 -4.99 20.58
C THR A 591 32.18 -4.20 19.73
N LEU A 592 33.22 -4.86 19.19
CA LEU A 592 34.24 -4.22 18.36
C LEU A 592 33.65 -3.80 17.01
N ALA A 593 32.78 -4.63 16.44
CA ALA A 593 32.00 -4.28 15.25
C ALA A 593 31.10 -3.04 15.49
N GLU A 594 30.47 -2.94 16.66
CA GLU A 594 29.65 -1.76 17.00
C GLU A 594 30.49 -0.51 17.32
N GLN A 595 31.69 -0.65 17.89
CA GLN A 595 32.61 0.46 18.17
C GLN A 595 33.18 1.08 16.87
N TYR A 596 33.55 0.25 15.88
CA TYR A 596 33.85 0.73 14.53
C TYR A 596 32.63 1.41 13.89
N PHE A 597 31.43 0.80 13.98
CA PHE A 597 30.20 1.39 13.41
C PHE A 597 29.86 2.76 14.02
N VAL A 598 30.00 2.92 15.35
CA VAL A 598 29.76 4.21 16.01
C VAL A 598 30.77 5.26 15.54
N SER A 599 32.06 4.91 15.45
CA SER A 599 33.12 5.82 14.96
C SER A 599 32.85 6.27 13.52
N GLY A 600 32.52 5.33 12.62
CA GLY A 600 32.17 5.63 11.24
C GLY A 600 30.88 6.45 11.10
N ARG A 601 29.84 6.12 11.87
CA ARG A 601 28.57 6.88 11.89
C ARG A 601 28.75 8.30 12.43
N GLN A 602 29.65 8.52 13.37
CA GLN A 602 29.98 9.84 13.92
C GLN A 602 30.59 10.76 12.85
N LEU A 603 31.61 10.27 12.13
CA LEU A 603 32.26 10.99 11.03
C LEU A 603 31.35 11.20 9.81
N ALA A 604 30.54 10.19 9.45
CA ALA A 604 29.56 10.31 8.36
C ALA A 604 28.46 11.35 8.67
N PHE A 605 28.13 11.56 9.95
CA PHE A 605 27.16 12.56 10.38
C PHE A 605 27.76 13.98 10.41
N SER A 606 28.97 14.17 10.93
CA SER A 606 29.64 15.48 10.92
C SER A 606 29.89 16.01 9.49
N ALA A 607 30.23 15.12 8.55
CA ALA A 607 30.46 15.51 7.17
C ALA A 607 29.18 15.73 6.31
N PHE A 608 27.99 15.37 6.81
CA PHE A 608 26.75 15.46 6.03
C PHE A 608 25.98 16.78 6.24
N THR A 609 26.35 17.62 7.20
CA THR A 609 25.59 18.85 7.53
C THR A 609 25.71 19.98 6.51
N GLU A 610 26.74 19.97 5.65
CA GLU A 610 27.04 21.10 4.75
C GLU A 610 26.90 20.76 3.26
N THR A 611 27.58 19.72 2.76
CA THR A 611 27.53 19.35 1.33
C THR A 611 27.50 17.84 1.10
N PRO A 612 26.56 17.28 0.31
CA PRO A 612 26.55 15.86 -0.03
C PRO A 612 27.64 15.52 -1.06
N SER A 613 28.39 14.44 -0.82
CA SER A 613 29.43 13.92 -1.72
C SER A 613 29.20 12.45 -2.08
N ILE A 614 29.96 11.92 -3.06
CA ILE A 614 29.97 10.48 -3.36
C ILE A 614 30.39 9.62 -2.15
N TYR A 615 31.36 10.11 -1.36
CA TYR A 615 31.79 9.45 -0.13
C TYR A 615 30.69 9.45 0.93
N THR A 616 29.92 10.53 1.04
CA THR A 616 28.78 10.61 1.96
C THR A 616 27.68 9.61 1.56
N ILE A 617 27.41 9.45 0.25
CA ILE A 617 26.47 8.45 -0.27
C ILE A 617 26.96 7.03 0.06
N GLN A 618 28.24 6.71 -0.23
CA GLN A 618 28.85 5.42 0.13
C GLN A 618 28.71 5.13 1.63
N SER A 619 28.98 6.12 2.47
CA SER A 619 28.90 6.01 3.94
C SER A 619 27.49 5.70 4.42
N TYR A 620 26.46 6.40 3.95
CA TYR A 620 25.07 6.10 4.32
C TYR A 620 24.56 4.76 3.75
N VAL A 621 25.08 4.29 2.61
CA VAL A 621 24.81 2.92 2.13
C VAL A 621 25.47 1.87 3.03
N LEU A 622 26.71 2.07 3.46
CA LEU A 622 27.38 1.16 4.41
C LEU A 622 26.70 1.16 5.79
N ILE A 623 26.29 2.33 6.31
CA ILE A 623 25.48 2.42 7.53
C ILE A 623 24.20 1.59 7.37
N SER A 624 23.53 1.69 6.22
CA SER A 624 22.32 0.92 5.92
C SER A 624 22.58 -0.59 5.85
N MET A 625 23.70 -1.02 5.26
CA MET A 625 24.10 -2.43 5.22
C MET A 625 24.44 -2.98 6.62
N TYR A 626 25.23 -2.24 7.42
CA TYR A 626 25.52 -2.62 8.81
C TYR A 626 24.24 -2.70 9.64
N MET A 627 23.31 -1.74 9.49
CA MET A 627 22.05 -1.76 10.22
C MET A 627 21.14 -2.91 9.77
N LEU A 628 21.13 -3.26 8.49
CA LEU A 628 20.43 -4.44 7.99
C LEU A 628 21.01 -5.73 8.60
N GLY A 629 22.34 -5.89 8.60
CA GLY A 629 23.03 -7.01 9.26
C GLY A 629 22.88 -7.01 10.78
N ALA A 630 22.71 -5.85 11.43
CA ALA A 630 22.36 -5.70 12.84
C ALA A 630 20.87 -5.92 13.14
N CYS A 631 20.07 -6.43 12.20
CA CYS A 631 18.62 -6.62 12.31
C CYS A 631 17.80 -5.32 12.55
N ARG A 632 18.38 -4.13 12.33
CA ARG A 632 17.77 -2.79 12.49
C ARG A 632 17.17 -2.30 11.16
N ARG A 633 16.18 -3.04 10.62
CA ARG A 633 15.65 -2.86 9.24
C ARG A 633 14.96 -1.52 8.98
N ASN A 634 14.25 -0.95 9.95
CA ASN A 634 13.70 0.40 9.84
C ASN A 634 14.81 1.44 9.83
N GLY A 635 15.81 1.30 10.70
CA GLY A 635 16.99 2.18 10.72
C GLY A 635 17.79 2.13 9.42
N ALA A 636 17.96 0.94 8.83
CA ALA A 636 18.55 0.75 7.51
C ALA A 636 17.76 1.48 6.41
N PHE A 637 16.43 1.34 6.39
CA PHE A 637 15.56 2.02 5.43
C PHE A 637 15.66 3.56 5.53
N MET A 638 15.67 4.10 6.76
CA MET A 638 15.80 5.55 6.97
C MET A 638 17.18 6.10 6.54
N ASN A 639 18.27 5.40 6.84
CA ASN A 639 19.61 5.82 6.42
C ASN A 639 19.83 5.67 4.91
N LEU A 640 19.20 4.67 4.28
CA LEU A 640 19.25 4.53 2.83
C LEU A 640 18.49 5.68 2.15
N GLY A 641 17.38 6.13 2.75
CA GLY A 641 16.66 7.34 2.33
C GLY A 641 17.57 8.59 2.29
N ILE A 642 18.49 8.72 3.24
CA ILE A 642 19.50 9.80 3.24
C ILE A 642 20.45 9.66 2.04
N ALA A 643 21.02 8.45 1.83
CA ALA A 643 21.87 8.16 0.66
C ALA A 643 21.16 8.43 -0.67
N LEU A 644 19.87 8.09 -0.77
CA LEU A 644 19.02 8.35 -1.94
C LEU A 644 18.86 9.85 -2.20
N ARG A 645 18.47 10.65 -1.20
CA ARG A 645 18.33 12.11 -1.37
C ARG A 645 19.67 12.77 -1.74
N ALA A 646 20.79 12.30 -1.18
CA ALA A 646 22.12 12.72 -1.58
C ALA A 646 22.49 12.31 -3.03
N ALA A 647 22.14 11.09 -3.47
CA ALA A 647 22.37 10.61 -4.83
C ALA A 647 21.54 11.36 -5.89
N TYR A 648 20.36 11.86 -5.51
CA TYR A 648 19.60 12.80 -6.34
C TYR A 648 20.29 14.18 -6.40
N ALA A 649 20.75 14.73 -5.27
CA ALA A 649 21.44 16.02 -5.24
C ALA A 649 22.80 16.04 -5.99
N VAL A 650 23.60 14.98 -5.86
CA VAL A 650 24.93 14.84 -6.52
C VAL A 650 24.80 14.41 -7.99
N GLY A 651 23.61 14.04 -8.44
CA GLY A 651 23.31 13.71 -9.83
C GLY A 651 23.79 12.33 -10.31
N ILE A 652 24.29 11.44 -9.43
CA ILE A 652 24.90 10.15 -9.84
C ILE A 652 23.93 9.18 -10.53
N HIS A 653 22.63 9.43 -10.40
CA HIS A 653 21.55 8.69 -11.06
C HIS A 653 21.44 9.00 -12.57
N ARG A 654 22.02 10.13 -13.04
CA ARG A 654 21.90 10.63 -14.41
C ARG A 654 23.09 10.23 -15.29
N LYS A 655 22.83 9.51 -16.39
CA LYS A 655 23.84 9.16 -17.40
C LYS A 655 24.55 10.40 -17.98
N ASP A 656 23.79 11.46 -18.27
CA ASP A 656 24.30 12.69 -18.87
C ASP A 656 25.15 13.52 -17.88
N ALA A 657 24.74 13.60 -16.61
CA ALA A 657 25.57 14.17 -15.56
C ALA A 657 26.87 13.37 -15.37
N ASN A 658 26.78 12.04 -15.33
CA ASN A 658 27.94 11.15 -15.24
C ASN A 658 28.87 11.23 -16.48
N ALA A 659 28.34 11.62 -17.64
CA ALA A 659 29.12 11.82 -18.87
C ALA A 659 30.08 13.02 -18.81
N LEU A 660 29.83 14.00 -17.93
CA LEU A 660 30.71 15.15 -17.70
C LEU A 660 32.02 14.77 -16.99
N PHE A 661 32.05 13.61 -16.31
CA PHE A 661 33.20 13.16 -15.52
C PHE A 661 34.10 12.21 -16.29
N CYS A 662 35.38 12.14 -15.88
CA CYS A 662 36.37 11.23 -16.45
C CYS A 662 35.99 9.75 -16.23
N ALA A 663 36.56 8.84 -17.03
CA ALA A 663 36.16 7.43 -17.02
C ALA A 663 36.30 6.71 -15.66
N ARG A 664 37.22 7.15 -14.78
CA ARG A 664 37.35 6.59 -13.42
C ARG A 664 36.18 7.05 -12.53
N GLU A 665 35.98 8.36 -12.40
CA GLU A 665 34.92 8.96 -11.60
C GLU A 665 33.52 8.51 -12.07
N ARG A 666 33.33 8.40 -13.39
CA ARG A 666 32.10 7.86 -14.00
C ARG A 666 31.80 6.43 -13.52
N ARG A 667 32.78 5.52 -13.58
CA ARG A 667 32.61 4.15 -13.06
C ARG A 667 32.29 4.14 -11.57
N ALA A 668 32.96 4.97 -10.76
CA ALA A 668 32.68 5.08 -9.32
C ALA A 668 31.22 5.52 -9.05
N ARG A 669 30.74 6.59 -9.72
CA ARG A 669 29.35 7.06 -9.65
C ARG A 669 28.34 5.99 -10.05
N GLU A 670 28.61 5.29 -11.14
CA GLU A 670 27.76 4.20 -11.61
C GLU A 670 27.71 3.01 -10.64
N ARG A 671 28.86 2.56 -10.10
CA ARG A 671 28.92 1.48 -9.08
C ARG A 671 28.07 1.84 -7.86
N VAL A 672 28.25 3.05 -7.33
CA VAL A 672 27.49 3.55 -6.16
C VAL A 672 25.98 3.61 -6.46
N TRP A 673 25.58 4.12 -7.63
CA TRP A 673 24.16 4.15 -8.03
C TRP A 673 23.54 2.74 -8.20
N LYS A 674 24.29 1.81 -8.80
CA LYS A 674 23.88 0.40 -8.97
C LYS A 674 23.61 -0.25 -7.60
N SER A 675 24.58 -0.15 -6.69
CA SER A 675 24.47 -0.63 -5.30
C SER A 675 23.31 -0.02 -4.52
N LEU A 676 23.08 1.29 -4.68
CA LEU A 676 21.99 2.01 -4.02
C LEU A 676 20.61 1.48 -4.47
N ARG A 677 20.42 1.22 -5.78
CA ARG A 677 19.17 0.68 -6.32
C ARG A 677 18.90 -0.76 -5.86
N MET A 678 19.93 -1.61 -5.78
CA MET A 678 19.78 -2.97 -5.25
C MET A 678 19.32 -2.96 -3.78
N MET A 679 19.92 -2.08 -2.96
CA MET A 679 19.52 -1.90 -1.56
C MET A 679 18.09 -1.36 -1.40
N ASP A 680 17.70 -0.36 -2.21
CA ASP A 680 16.34 0.23 -2.16
C ASP A 680 15.28 -0.82 -2.49
N LEU A 681 15.42 -1.50 -3.62
CA LEU A 681 14.46 -2.51 -4.06
C LEU A 681 14.39 -3.70 -3.09
N TYR A 682 15.50 -4.13 -2.50
CA TYR A 682 15.51 -5.18 -1.47
C TYR A 682 14.78 -4.77 -0.19
N LEU A 683 15.05 -3.58 0.36
CA LEU A 683 14.38 -3.10 1.57
C LEU A 683 12.89 -2.85 1.30
N SER A 684 12.57 -2.21 0.19
CA SER A 684 11.20 -1.91 -0.25
C SER A 684 10.38 -3.19 -0.46
N ALA A 685 10.91 -4.18 -1.19
CA ALA A 685 10.24 -5.47 -1.37
C ALA A 685 10.06 -6.24 -0.05
N SER A 686 11.10 -6.28 0.80
CA SER A 686 11.08 -7.07 2.03
C SER A 686 10.30 -6.42 3.19
N LEU A 687 10.06 -5.11 3.14
CA LEU A 687 9.25 -4.34 4.12
C LEU A 687 7.85 -3.96 3.59
N GLY A 688 7.57 -4.11 2.30
CA GLY A 688 6.28 -3.68 1.72
C GLY A 688 6.15 -2.17 1.59
N ARG A 689 7.25 -1.47 1.27
CA ARG A 689 7.29 -0.02 1.12
C ARG A 689 7.51 0.37 -0.34
N PRO A 690 7.06 1.56 -0.80
CA PRO A 690 7.42 2.08 -2.11
C PRO A 690 8.94 2.23 -2.26
N PRO A 691 9.55 1.73 -3.35
CA PRO A 691 10.91 2.10 -3.72
C PRO A 691 11.04 3.60 -3.95
N ALA A 692 12.21 4.16 -3.60
CA ALA A 692 12.54 5.54 -3.86
C ALA A 692 13.14 5.75 -5.27
N THR A 693 13.72 4.72 -5.87
CA THR A 693 14.35 4.77 -7.21
C THR A 693 13.36 4.78 -8.39
N LEU A 694 12.06 4.95 -8.11
CA LEU A 694 10.97 4.98 -9.09
C LEU A 694 10.80 6.33 -9.79
N ASP A 695 11.78 6.71 -10.60
CA ASP A 695 11.62 7.53 -11.81
C ASP A 695 12.99 7.72 -12.48
N PHE A 696 13.35 6.82 -13.42
CA PHE A 696 14.48 7.11 -14.31
C PHE A 696 14.48 6.34 -15.65
N ASP A 697 14.73 7.07 -16.74
CA ASP A 697 15.05 6.52 -18.06
C ASP A 697 16.41 5.81 -18.06
N TYR A 698 16.46 4.58 -17.54
CA TYR A 698 17.46 3.63 -18.00
C TYR A 698 17.02 3.11 -19.38
N ASP A 699 17.30 3.94 -20.38
CA ASP A 699 16.90 3.84 -21.79
C ASP A 699 16.64 2.40 -22.28
N LEU A 700 15.38 2.10 -22.61
CA LEU A 700 14.91 0.79 -23.10
C LEU A 700 15.58 0.35 -24.43
N ARG A 701 16.37 1.25 -25.03
CA ARG A 701 17.02 1.10 -26.33
C ARG A 701 18.46 0.57 -26.23
N GLU A 702 19.10 0.64 -25.06
CA GLU A 702 20.49 0.19 -24.86
C GLU A 702 20.64 -1.25 -24.35
N ASP A 703 19.55 -1.98 -24.10
CA ASP A 703 19.61 -3.44 -23.91
C ASP A 703 20.05 -4.19 -25.20
N SER A 704 20.29 -3.46 -26.29
CA SER A 704 20.98 -3.96 -27.49
C SER A 704 22.51 -3.84 -27.43
N ILE A 705 23.14 -3.80 -26.25
CA ILE A 705 24.52 -4.31 -26.11
C ILE A 705 24.48 -5.75 -26.60
N ALA A 706 25.00 -6.02 -27.80
CA ALA A 706 24.99 -7.35 -28.37
C ALA A 706 25.73 -8.31 -27.41
N ALA A 707 25.23 -9.53 -27.23
CA ALA A 707 25.75 -10.45 -26.19
C ALA A 707 27.28 -10.66 -26.26
N GLY A 708 27.88 -10.56 -27.45
CA GLY A 708 29.33 -10.61 -27.67
C GLY A 708 30.14 -9.42 -27.14
N GLU A 709 29.52 -8.36 -26.61
CA GLU A 709 30.17 -7.25 -25.91
C GLU A 709 30.07 -7.39 -24.39
N GLN A 710 28.94 -7.86 -23.84
CA GLN A 710 28.84 -8.26 -22.43
C GLN A 710 29.91 -9.32 -22.09
N GLN A 711 30.19 -10.23 -23.03
CA GLN A 711 31.24 -11.25 -22.94
C GLN A 711 32.68 -10.67 -22.83
N ARG A 712 32.91 -9.39 -23.13
CA ARG A 712 34.23 -8.72 -23.10
C ARG A 712 34.52 -7.94 -21.81
N LEU A 713 33.51 -7.72 -20.97
CA LEU A 713 33.63 -7.01 -19.70
C LEU A 713 34.37 -7.87 -18.66
N HIS A 714 34.92 -7.26 -17.60
CA HIS A 714 35.49 -8.04 -16.50
C HIS A 714 34.39 -8.83 -15.75
N PRO A 715 34.71 -9.98 -15.11
CA PRO A 715 33.70 -10.81 -14.43
C PRO A 715 32.85 -10.06 -13.39
N GLU A 716 33.48 -9.12 -12.65
CA GLU A 716 32.80 -8.23 -11.68
C GLU A 716 31.76 -7.32 -12.37
N GLU A 717 32.11 -6.73 -13.51
CA GLU A 717 31.20 -5.88 -14.30
C GLU A 717 30.04 -6.71 -14.89
N GLN A 718 30.30 -7.97 -15.27
CA GLN A 718 29.27 -8.92 -15.72
C GLN A 718 28.31 -9.29 -14.58
N LEU A 719 28.82 -9.50 -13.35
CA LEU A 719 28.00 -9.72 -12.15
C LEU A 719 27.16 -8.49 -11.80
N SER A 720 27.77 -7.30 -11.74
CA SER A 720 27.13 -6.00 -11.47
C SER A 720 26.00 -5.73 -12.47
N THR A 721 26.23 -5.98 -13.76
CA THR A 721 25.20 -5.87 -14.82
C THR A 721 24.06 -6.89 -14.63
N THR A 722 24.37 -8.11 -14.24
CA THR A 722 23.39 -9.19 -13.98
C THR A 722 22.43 -8.82 -12.84
N VAL A 723 22.97 -8.30 -11.72
CA VAL A 723 22.19 -7.83 -10.57
C VAL A 723 21.26 -6.67 -10.95
N ILE A 724 21.73 -5.74 -11.79
CA ILE A 724 20.96 -4.54 -12.16
C ILE A 724 19.87 -4.84 -13.20
N SER A 725 20.09 -5.81 -14.08
CA SER A 725 19.01 -6.32 -14.94
C SER A 725 17.92 -7.01 -14.13
N LEU A 726 18.27 -7.70 -13.02
CA LEU A 726 17.32 -8.28 -12.08
C LEU A 726 16.58 -7.21 -11.23
N CYS A 727 17.24 -6.11 -10.87
CA CYS A 727 16.60 -4.99 -10.17
C CYS A 727 15.37 -4.46 -10.92
N ARG A 728 15.46 -4.31 -12.26
CA ARG A 728 14.32 -3.90 -13.11
C ARG A 728 13.13 -4.86 -13.00
N ILE A 729 13.35 -6.14 -12.73
CA ILE A 729 12.28 -7.14 -12.53
C ILE A 729 11.60 -6.92 -11.17
N PHE A 730 12.36 -6.72 -10.09
CA PHE A 730 11.79 -6.38 -8.78
C PHE A 730 10.95 -5.10 -8.82
N GLU A 731 11.46 -4.06 -9.47
CA GLU A 731 10.80 -2.76 -9.62
C GLU A 731 9.43 -2.87 -10.31
N ARG A 732 9.36 -3.64 -11.42
CA ARG A 732 8.10 -3.94 -12.11
C ARG A 732 7.14 -4.78 -11.27
N ILE A 733 7.63 -5.73 -10.45
CA ILE A 733 6.76 -6.50 -9.55
C ILE A 733 6.17 -5.58 -8.47
N LEU A 734 6.97 -4.70 -7.87
CA LEU A 734 6.48 -3.79 -6.83
C LEU A 734 5.45 -2.79 -7.38
N THR A 735 5.66 -2.26 -8.59
CA THR A 735 4.74 -1.30 -9.23
C THR A 735 3.53 -1.95 -9.89
N GLU A 736 3.71 -2.91 -10.79
CA GLU A 736 2.60 -3.47 -11.59
C GLU A 736 1.74 -4.48 -10.82
N VAL A 737 2.26 -5.08 -9.74
CA VAL A 737 1.51 -6.03 -8.90
C VAL A 737 1.15 -5.44 -7.54
N TYR A 738 2.14 -5.04 -6.73
CA TYR A 738 1.87 -4.71 -5.32
C TYR A 738 1.23 -3.34 -5.13
N MET A 739 1.71 -2.28 -5.79
CA MET A 739 1.06 -0.96 -5.75
C MET A 739 -0.34 -0.97 -6.39
N ARG A 740 -0.61 -1.87 -7.34
CA ARG A 740 -1.93 -2.05 -7.97
C ARG A 740 -2.85 -3.02 -7.23
N GLN A 741 -2.35 -3.74 -6.22
CA GLN A 741 -3.03 -4.76 -5.42
C GLN A 741 -3.77 -5.89 -6.21
N VAL A 742 -3.48 -6.06 -7.49
CA VAL A 742 -4.05 -7.09 -8.37
C VAL A 742 -3.01 -7.52 -9.39
N VAL A 743 -2.87 -8.83 -9.65
CA VAL A 743 -2.07 -9.34 -10.76
C VAL A 743 -2.97 -10.07 -11.77
N SER A 744 -2.84 -9.71 -13.04
CA SER A 744 -3.46 -10.46 -14.15
C SER A 744 -2.46 -11.46 -14.73
N ILE A 745 -2.97 -12.53 -15.35
CA ILE A 745 -2.15 -13.48 -16.12
C ILE A 745 -1.27 -12.74 -17.14
N ASN A 746 -1.79 -11.70 -17.81
CA ASN A 746 -1.05 -10.96 -18.83
C ASN A 746 0.15 -10.17 -18.23
N VAL A 747 -0.01 -9.56 -17.05
CA VAL A 747 1.10 -8.89 -16.33
C VAL A 747 2.12 -9.91 -15.86
N ALA A 748 1.67 -11.04 -15.30
CA ALA A 748 2.54 -12.11 -14.86
C ALA A 748 3.34 -12.72 -16.04
N GLU A 749 2.71 -12.98 -17.19
CA GLU A 749 3.38 -13.44 -18.40
C GLU A 749 4.38 -12.41 -18.93
N ALA A 750 4.05 -11.11 -18.93
CA ALA A 750 4.96 -10.04 -19.35
C ALA A 750 6.20 -9.92 -18.44
N ILE A 751 6.07 -10.14 -17.14
CA ILE A 751 7.20 -10.12 -16.19
C ILE A 751 7.97 -11.46 -16.25
N SER A 752 7.31 -12.61 -16.41
CA SER A 752 7.96 -13.90 -16.65
C SER A 752 8.73 -13.94 -17.97
N ASN A 753 8.27 -13.22 -19.01
CA ASN A 753 9.03 -13.04 -20.25
C ASN A 753 10.35 -12.30 -20.01
N GLN A 754 10.38 -11.32 -19.10
CA GLN A 754 11.60 -10.62 -18.70
C GLN A 754 12.53 -11.52 -17.88
N HIS A 755 12.01 -12.37 -16.99
CA HIS A 755 12.81 -13.42 -16.32
C HIS A 755 13.45 -14.36 -17.36
N ARG A 756 12.69 -14.81 -18.39
CA ARG A 756 13.22 -15.65 -19.49
C ARG A 756 14.26 -14.94 -20.36
N ALA A 757 14.16 -13.61 -20.53
CA ALA A 757 15.19 -12.82 -21.19
C ALA A 757 16.46 -12.71 -20.32
N TRP A 758 16.29 -12.41 -19.03
CA TRP A 758 17.39 -12.28 -18.06
C TRP A 758 18.24 -13.56 -17.96
N VAL A 759 17.61 -14.74 -17.90
CA VAL A 759 18.32 -16.04 -17.90
C VAL A 759 19.15 -16.23 -19.18
N ARG A 760 18.66 -15.77 -20.34
CA ARG A 760 19.40 -15.86 -21.62
C ARG A 760 20.56 -14.87 -21.72
N SER A 761 20.53 -13.77 -20.96
CA SER A 761 21.63 -12.81 -20.84
C SER A 761 22.61 -13.12 -19.70
N LEU A 762 22.49 -14.27 -19.02
CA LEU A 762 23.43 -14.63 -17.95
C LEU A 762 24.84 -14.88 -18.51
N PRO A 763 25.90 -14.41 -17.83
CA PRO A 763 27.28 -14.80 -18.10
C PRO A 763 27.46 -16.33 -18.12
N MET A 764 28.30 -16.83 -19.04
CA MET A 764 28.53 -18.29 -19.21
C MET A 764 28.91 -19.01 -17.92
N PHE A 765 29.72 -18.39 -17.06
CA PHE A 765 30.15 -18.98 -15.78
C PHE A 765 29.01 -19.08 -14.76
N LEU A 766 27.95 -18.26 -14.87
CA LEU A 766 26.71 -18.43 -14.09
C LEU A 766 25.78 -19.44 -14.76
N GLN A 767 25.65 -19.45 -16.09
CA GLN A 767 24.83 -20.46 -16.79
C GLN A 767 25.21 -21.89 -16.39
N MET A 768 26.51 -22.17 -16.26
CA MET A 768 27.03 -23.47 -15.81
C MET A 768 26.71 -23.83 -14.35
N GLN A 769 26.27 -22.88 -13.51
CA GLN A 769 25.95 -23.08 -12.09
C GLN A 769 24.44 -23.16 -11.80
N THR A 770 23.60 -23.22 -12.84
CA THR A 770 22.12 -23.11 -12.71
C THR A 770 21.46 -24.30 -11.98
N GLU A 771 22.11 -25.47 -11.92
CA GLU A 771 21.55 -26.67 -11.26
C GLU A 771 22.23 -27.05 -9.93
N ARG A 772 23.53 -26.76 -9.79
CA ARG A 772 24.35 -26.92 -8.59
C ARG A 772 25.50 -25.90 -8.64
N LEU A 773 25.97 -25.47 -7.48
CA LEU A 773 27.07 -24.53 -7.36
C LEU A 773 28.43 -25.24 -7.42
N ASP A 774 28.88 -25.61 -8.62
CA ASP A 774 30.18 -26.27 -8.88
C ASP A 774 31.38 -25.30 -8.85
N SER A 775 31.31 -24.27 -8.01
CA SER A 775 32.40 -23.29 -7.84
C SER A 775 33.47 -23.82 -6.87
N LYS A 776 34.73 -23.77 -7.31
CA LYS A 776 35.89 -24.18 -6.51
C LYS A 776 36.22 -23.23 -5.35
N THR A 777 35.67 -22.01 -5.35
CA THR A 777 35.88 -21.02 -4.29
C THR A 777 34.56 -20.64 -3.61
N LEU A 778 34.60 -20.45 -2.29
CA LEU A 778 33.45 -19.97 -1.51
C LEU A 778 32.89 -18.65 -2.06
N GLU A 779 33.76 -17.75 -2.50
CA GLU A 779 33.39 -16.46 -3.09
C GLU A 779 32.54 -16.61 -4.36
N GLY A 780 32.91 -17.50 -5.28
CA GLY A 780 32.12 -17.78 -6.48
C GLY A 780 30.78 -18.46 -6.15
N THR A 781 30.80 -19.41 -5.22
CA THR A 781 29.60 -20.12 -4.71
C THR A 781 28.63 -19.12 -4.08
N LEU A 782 29.11 -18.25 -3.20
CA LEU A 782 28.31 -17.25 -2.49
C LEU A 782 27.78 -16.16 -3.43
N SER A 783 28.60 -15.71 -4.40
CA SER A 783 28.17 -14.74 -5.42
C SER A 783 27.04 -15.29 -6.31
N ALA A 784 27.17 -16.53 -6.76
CA ALA A 784 26.13 -17.22 -7.51
C ALA A 784 24.88 -17.45 -6.66
N ALA A 785 25.02 -17.83 -5.39
CA ALA A 785 23.91 -17.99 -4.46
C ALA A 785 23.15 -16.67 -4.22
N HIS A 786 23.85 -15.54 -4.10
CA HIS A 786 23.21 -14.21 -3.97
C HIS A 786 22.40 -13.84 -5.22
N ILE A 787 22.92 -14.10 -6.43
CA ILE A 787 22.21 -13.85 -7.69
C ILE A 787 21.01 -14.79 -7.85
N PHE A 788 21.21 -16.10 -7.74
CA PHE A 788 20.13 -17.08 -7.93
C PHE A 788 19.08 -17.02 -6.81
N GLY A 789 19.49 -16.79 -5.56
CA GLY A 789 18.58 -16.57 -4.44
C GLY A 789 17.71 -15.33 -4.62
N SER A 790 18.25 -14.25 -5.21
CA SER A 790 17.49 -13.06 -5.58
C SER A 790 16.54 -13.33 -6.75
N TYR A 791 16.96 -14.10 -7.76
CA TYR A 791 16.14 -14.49 -8.91
C TYR A 791 14.96 -15.40 -8.53
N TYR A 792 15.18 -16.44 -7.72
CA TYR A 792 14.08 -17.27 -7.23
C TYR A 792 13.16 -16.49 -6.29
N TRP A 793 13.69 -15.54 -5.50
CA TRP A 793 12.87 -14.64 -4.71
C TRP A 793 12.02 -13.67 -5.56
N SER A 794 12.51 -13.18 -6.70
CA SER A 794 11.67 -12.35 -7.61
C SER A 794 10.53 -13.17 -8.22
N ILE A 795 10.78 -14.43 -8.60
CA ILE A 795 9.69 -15.32 -9.07
C ILE A 795 8.68 -15.56 -7.94
N ILE A 796 9.12 -15.90 -6.73
CA ILE A 796 8.24 -16.07 -5.57
C ILE A 796 7.42 -14.79 -5.30
N LEU A 797 8.05 -13.62 -5.37
CA LEU A 797 7.39 -12.33 -5.13
C LEU A 797 6.29 -12.06 -6.17
N LEU A 798 6.51 -12.41 -7.45
CA LEU A 798 5.52 -12.33 -8.52
C LEU A 798 4.39 -13.37 -8.37
N THR A 799 4.73 -14.60 -8.03
CA THR A 799 3.84 -15.78 -8.17
C THR A 799 3.08 -16.16 -6.91
N ARG A 800 3.54 -15.74 -5.72
CA ARG A 800 2.88 -16.06 -4.45
C ARG A 800 1.41 -15.61 -4.32
N PRO A 801 0.88 -14.56 -5.00
CA PRO A 801 -0.57 -14.28 -4.99
C PRO A 801 -1.37 -15.42 -5.62
N PHE A 802 -0.91 -15.98 -6.75
CA PHE A 802 -1.54 -17.14 -7.40
C PHE A 802 -1.50 -18.39 -6.52
N LEU A 803 -0.39 -18.61 -5.80
CA LEU A 803 -0.28 -19.70 -4.82
C LEU A 803 -1.28 -19.54 -3.67
N ILE A 804 -1.32 -18.38 -3.01
CA ILE A 804 -2.27 -18.12 -1.91
C ILE A 804 -3.72 -18.26 -2.37
N PHE A 805 -4.05 -17.76 -3.56
CA PHE A 805 -5.37 -17.91 -4.18
C PHE A 805 -5.74 -19.39 -4.41
N ARG A 806 -4.87 -20.17 -5.07
CA ARG A 806 -5.08 -21.60 -5.33
C ARG A 806 -5.19 -22.42 -4.05
N VAL A 807 -4.33 -22.17 -3.05
CA VAL A 807 -4.38 -22.88 -1.76
C VAL A 807 -5.68 -22.53 -1.01
N SER A 808 -6.09 -21.27 -1.00
CA SER A 808 -7.34 -20.85 -0.36
C SER A 808 -8.57 -21.43 -1.05
N GLN A 809 -8.61 -21.48 -2.38
CA GLN A 809 -9.66 -22.19 -3.12
C GLN A 809 -9.68 -23.68 -2.79
N TYR A 810 -8.52 -24.34 -2.77
CA TYR A 810 -8.42 -25.77 -2.47
C TYR A 810 -8.94 -26.13 -1.08
N VAL A 811 -8.56 -25.36 -0.05
CA VAL A 811 -9.03 -25.55 1.33
C VAL A 811 -10.56 -25.38 1.44
N ARG A 812 -11.15 -24.36 0.79
CA ARG A 812 -12.62 -24.16 0.77
C ARG A 812 -13.34 -25.30 0.06
N ASN A 813 -12.94 -25.63 -1.16
CA ASN A 813 -13.61 -26.63 -1.99
C ASN A 813 -13.52 -28.05 -1.38
N ARG A 814 -12.56 -28.29 -0.49
CA ARG A 814 -12.44 -29.54 0.29
C ARG A 814 -13.48 -29.65 1.41
N SER A 815 -14.06 -28.55 1.86
CA SER A 815 -15.20 -28.52 2.81
C SER A 815 -16.55 -28.66 2.11
N GLU A 816 -16.68 -28.18 0.87
CA GLU A 816 -17.95 -28.14 0.11
C GLU A 816 -17.98 -29.19 -1.00
N ALA A 817 -18.05 -30.47 -0.61
CA ALA A 817 -17.91 -31.62 -1.50
C ALA A 817 -19.18 -31.94 -2.37
N THR A 818 -19.78 -30.94 -3.02
CA THR A 818 -20.93 -31.12 -3.94
C THR A 818 -20.83 -30.26 -5.21
N GLY A 819 -20.10 -30.78 -6.21
CA GLY A 819 -20.41 -30.66 -7.65
C GLY A 819 -20.56 -29.29 -8.32
N SER A 820 -19.52 -28.87 -9.04
CA SER A 820 -19.65 -28.37 -10.42
C SER A 820 -18.34 -28.57 -11.19
N SER A 821 -18.38 -28.58 -12.53
CA SER A 821 -17.18 -28.79 -13.35
C SER A 821 -17.24 -28.14 -14.73
N ASP A 822 -16.86 -26.86 -14.86
CA ASP A 822 -16.73 -26.20 -16.18
C ASP A 822 -15.56 -25.20 -16.31
N SER A 823 -14.88 -24.79 -15.23
CA SER A 823 -13.86 -23.72 -15.26
C SER A 823 -12.42 -24.18 -15.59
N ARG A 824 -12.24 -25.27 -16.35
CA ARG A 824 -10.93 -25.96 -16.48
C ARG A 824 -9.80 -25.15 -17.16
N ALA A 825 -10.11 -24.24 -18.08
CA ALA A 825 -9.08 -23.56 -18.89
C ALA A 825 -8.37 -22.42 -18.14
N SER A 826 -9.12 -21.50 -17.52
CA SER A 826 -8.56 -20.35 -16.79
C SER A 826 -7.71 -20.79 -15.59
N ASN A 827 -8.21 -21.81 -14.87
CA ASN A 827 -7.51 -22.49 -13.78
C ASN A 827 -6.14 -23.05 -14.18
N SER A 828 -5.91 -23.44 -15.44
CA SER A 828 -4.64 -24.03 -15.88
C SER A 828 -3.46 -23.06 -15.82
N ARG A 829 -3.65 -21.78 -16.18
CA ARG A 829 -2.57 -20.77 -16.09
C ARG A 829 -2.36 -20.25 -14.67
N ILE A 830 -3.42 -20.11 -13.88
CA ILE A 830 -3.31 -19.82 -12.43
C ILE A 830 -2.57 -20.96 -11.71
N ALA A 831 -2.88 -22.21 -12.06
CA ALA A 831 -2.17 -23.38 -11.57
C ALA A 831 -0.68 -23.32 -11.88
N LEU A 832 -0.31 -23.08 -13.14
CA LEU A 832 1.09 -23.00 -13.58
C LEU A 832 1.90 -21.91 -12.83
N PHE A 833 1.32 -20.75 -12.54
CA PHE A 833 2.00 -19.73 -11.72
C PHE A 833 2.16 -20.16 -10.26
N ALA A 834 1.15 -20.80 -9.67
CA ALA A 834 1.28 -21.38 -8.32
C ALA A 834 2.35 -22.48 -8.27
N ASP A 835 2.41 -23.34 -9.28
CA ASP A 835 3.44 -24.40 -9.41
C ASP A 835 4.84 -23.78 -9.55
N ALA A 836 4.98 -22.73 -10.37
CA ALA A 836 6.24 -22.00 -10.52
C ALA A 836 6.73 -21.35 -9.21
N CYS A 837 5.82 -20.92 -8.33
CA CYS A 837 6.17 -20.45 -6.99
C CYS A 837 6.86 -21.55 -6.15
N VAL A 838 6.25 -22.74 -6.10
CA VAL A 838 6.75 -23.88 -5.31
C VAL A 838 8.04 -24.45 -5.90
N TYR A 839 8.13 -24.59 -7.23
CA TYR A 839 9.38 -24.99 -7.90
C TYR A 839 10.52 -24.00 -7.66
N SER A 840 10.23 -22.69 -7.64
CA SER A 840 11.24 -21.66 -7.37
C SER A 840 11.75 -21.71 -5.93
N ALA A 841 10.87 -21.97 -4.97
CA ALA A 841 11.27 -22.20 -3.58
C ALA A 841 12.19 -23.42 -3.44
N LEU A 842 11.83 -24.57 -4.03
CA LEU A 842 12.67 -25.78 -4.02
C LEU A 842 14.04 -25.55 -4.70
N ARG A 843 14.07 -24.89 -5.87
CA ARG A 843 15.32 -24.60 -6.59
C ARG A 843 16.21 -23.62 -5.82
N GLY A 844 15.64 -22.55 -5.24
CA GLY A 844 16.36 -21.63 -4.37
C GLY A 844 16.93 -22.30 -3.11
N LEU A 845 16.23 -23.29 -2.55
CA LEU A 845 16.69 -24.06 -1.39
C LEU A 845 17.80 -25.07 -1.74
N ASN A 846 17.82 -25.61 -2.95
CA ASN A 846 18.95 -26.42 -3.43
C ASN A 846 20.25 -25.58 -3.55
N ILE A 847 20.14 -24.35 -4.08
CA ILE A 847 21.28 -23.43 -4.25
C ILE A 847 21.96 -23.10 -2.92
N VAL A 848 21.19 -22.91 -1.83
CA VAL A 848 21.79 -22.63 -0.51
C VAL A 848 22.27 -23.87 0.23
N ASP A 849 21.83 -25.08 -0.13
CA ASP A 849 22.33 -26.31 0.52
C ASP A 849 23.79 -26.63 0.14
N ASP A 850 24.23 -26.21 -1.05
CA ASP A 850 25.64 -26.25 -1.44
C ASP A 850 26.51 -25.34 -0.53
N LEU A 851 25.98 -24.20 -0.04
CA LEU A 851 26.69 -23.33 0.91
C LEU A 851 26.87 -23.98 2.28
N CYS A 852 25.94 -24.82 2.73
CA CYS A 852 25.98 -25.48 4.04
C CYS A 852 27.20 -26.40 4.27
N ARG A 853 28.05 -26.60 3.25
CA ARG A 853 29.30 -27.39 3.34
C ARG A 853 30.51 -26.56 3.77
N TYR A 854 30.44 -25.23 3.72
CA TYR A 854 31.56 -24.34 4.04
C TYR A 854 31.48 -23.87 5.50
N THR A 855 32.46 -24.24 6.31
CA THR A 855 32.57 -23.82 7.72
C THR A 855 32.96 -22.35 7.88
N THR A 856 33.54 -21.73 6.85
CA THR A 856 34.00 -20.33 6.83
C THR A 856 32.98 -19.37 6.20
N LEU A 857 31.68 -19.69 6.27
CA LEU A 857 30.62 -18.79 5.84
C LEU A 857 30.61 -17.49 6.68
N PRO A 858 30.38 -16.32 6.07
CA PRO A 858 30.12 -15.09 6.83
C PRO A 858 28.90 -15.27 7.75
N ARG A 859 29.04 -14.94 9.04
CA ARG A 859 28.05 -15.16 10.11
C ARG A 859 26.73 -14.38 9.96
N ARG A 860 26.61 -13.50 8.96
CA ARG A 860 25.47 -12.62 8.70
C ARG A 860 25.26 -12.45 7.19
N LEU A 861 24.20 -13.03 6.64
CA LEU A 861 23.88 -12.97 5.21
C LEU A 861 22.40 -12.60 5.00
N PRO A 862 21.98 -11.36 5.30
CA PRO A 862 20.56 -10.98 5.43
C PRO A 862 19.74 -11.23 4.16
N PHE A 863 20.34 -11.04 2.97
CA PHE A 863 19.70 -11.29 1.68
C PHE A 863 19.29 -12.76 1.50
N LEU A 864 20.19 -13.70 1.84
CA LEU A 864 19.94 -15.14 1.73
C LEU A 864 19.02 -15.64 2.85
N ILE A 865 19.21 -15.16 4.08
CA ILE A 865 18.32 -15.45 5.22
C ILE A 865 16.87 -15.08 4.89
N ASN A 866 16.65 -13.91 4.28
CA ASN A 866 15.34 -13.51 3.77
C ASN A 866 14.85 -14.43 2.63
N SER A 867 15.67 -14.73 1.62
CA SER A 867 15.27 -15.61 0.50
C SER A 867 14.83 -17.00 0.98
N VAL A 868 15.62 -17.63 1.86
CA VAL A 868 15.34 -18.95 2.47
C VAL A 868 14.06 -18.94 3.30
N PHE A 869 13.83 -17.88 4.09
CA PHE A 869 12.58 -17.72 4.84
C PHE A 869 11.35 -17.62 3.92
N ASN A 870 11.42 -16.84 2.83
CA ASN A 870 10.31 -16.76 1.87
C ASN A 870 10.05 -18.11 1.19
N SER A 871 11.11 -18.84 0.81
CA SER A 871 10.98 -20.19 0.23
C SER A 871 10.34 -21.19 1.20
N ALA A 872 10.76 -21.23 2.46
CA ALA A 872 10.16 -22.12 3.47
C ALA A 872 8.67 -21.83 3.71
N VAL A 873 8.27 -20.55 3.75
CA VAL A 873 6.86 -20.15 3.88
C VAL A 873 6.04 -20.54 2.63
N VAL A 874 6.65 -20.52 1.42
CA VAL A 874 6.04 -21.07 0.20
C VAL A 874 5.82 -22.59 0.31
N LEU A 875 6.83 -23.37 0.72
CA LEU A 875 6.69 -24.83 0.85
C LEU A 875 5.63 -25.20 1.89
N GLY A 876 5.68 -24.57 3.07
CA GLY A 876 4.69 -24.78 4.13
C GLY A 876 3.26 -24.45 3.70
N ALA A 877 3.06 -23.46 2.84
CA ALA A 877 1.75 -23.17 2.24
C ALA A 877 1.31 -24.24 1.22
N ALA A 878 2.24 -24.79 0.44
CA ALA A 878 1.94 -25.76 -0.62
C ALA A 878 1.39 -27.09 -0.08
N PHE A 879 1.80 -27.53 1.12
CA PHE A 879 1.21 -28.69 1.79
C PHE A 879 -0.32 -28.60 1.94
N PHE A 880 -0.88 -27.40 2.16
CA PHE A 880 -2.33 -27.19 2.30
C PHE A 880 -3.10 -27.28 0.97
N ALA A 881 -2.40 -27.50 -0.14
CA ALA A 881 -2.98 -27.87 -1.45
C ALA A 881 -2.46 -29.22 -1.98
N ASP A 882 -2.03 -30.11 -1.08
CA ASP A 882 -1.64 -31.50 -1.35
C ASP A 882 -0.48 -31.67 -2.38
N TYR A 883 0.36 -30.65 -2.53
CA TYR A 883 1.55 -30.66 -3.41
C TYR A 883 2.64 -31.67 -3.00
N ASP A 884 2.67 -32.10 -1.73
CA ASP A 884 3.60 -33.09 -1.19
C ASP A 884 3.45 -34.49 -1.81
N ASN A 885 2.31 -34.76 -2.45
CA ASN A 885 2.10 -35.97 -3.26
C ASN A 885 2.85 -35.94 -4.61
N LEU A 886 3.40 -34.77 -5.00
CA LEU A 886 4.05 -34.54 -6.29
C LEU A 886 5.48 -33.99 -6.18
N LEU A 887 5.81 -33.33 -5.07
CA LEU A 887 7.07 -32.59 -4.88
C LEU A 887 7.71 -32.90 -3.51
N PRO A 888 9.05 -32.93 -3.39
CA PRO A 888 9.76 -33.19 -2.14
C PRO A 888 9.76 -31.94 -1.23
N LEU A 889 8.58 -31.53 -0.75
CA LEU A 889 8.42 -30.33 0.08
C LEU A 889 9.17 -30.46 1.42
N GLU A 890 9.16 -31.65 2.03
CA GLU A 890 9.79 -31.92 3.33
C GLU A 890 11.33 -31.79 3.23
N GLU A 891 11.94 -32.33 2.18
CA GLU A 891 13.38 -32.19 1.89
C GLU A 891 13.78 -30.71 1.70
N GLY A 892 12.87 -29.89 1.15
CA GLY A 892 13.06 -28.44 1.07
C GLY A 892 12.96 -27.74 2.43
N MET A 893 12.03 -28.15 3.29
CA MET A 893 11.92 -27.65 4.67
C MET A 893 13.17 -28.01 5.49
N ASP A 894 13.70 -29.23 5.34
CA ASP A 894 14.96 -29.65 5.98
C ASP A 894 16.15 -28.78 5.54
N LYS A 895 16.28 -28.47 4.24
CA LYS A 895 17.33 -27.55 3.74
C LYS A 895 17.18 -26.14 4.31
N ALA A 896 15.94 -25.65 4.45
CA ALA A 896 15.69 -24.33 5.04
C ALA A 896 16.07 -24.28 6.53
N GLU A 897 15.67 -25.28 7.31
CA GLU A 897 16.05 -25.39 8.72
C GLU A 897 17.57 -25.56 8.89
N LYS A 898 18.19 -26.43 8.10
CA LYS A 898 19.65 -26.66 8.08
C LYS A 898 20.42 -25.38 7.80
N PHE A 899 20.06 -24.64 6.74
CA PHE A 899 20.74 -23.39 6.37
C PHE A 899 20.56 -22.33 7.47
N LEU A 900 19.33 -22.06 7.91
CA LEU A 900 19.06 -21.05 8.95
C LEU A 900 19.72 -21.42 10.28
N GLY A 901 19.81 -22.73 10.60
CA GLY A 901 20.49 -23.28 11.77
C GLY A 901 21.93 -22.78 11.95
N LEU A 902 22.67 -22.60 10.85
CA LEU A 902 24.05 -22.07 10.85
C LEU A 902 24.13 -20.64 11.41
N PHE A 903 23.07 -19.85 11.25
CA PHE A 903 23.01 -18.44 11.64
C PHE A 903 22.32 -18.22 13.00
N VAL A 904 21.58 -19.20 13.55
CA VAL A 904 20.86 -19.06 14.84
C VAL A 904 21.74 -18.54 15.99
N PRO A 905 23.02 -18.95 16.17
CA PRO A 905 23.87 -18.44 17.26
C PRO A 905 24.36 -16.99 17.06
N HIS A 906 24.10 -16.38 15.91
CA HIS A 906 24.72 -15.13 15.48
C HIS A 906 23.70 -14.08 15.03
N ASP A 907 22.58 -14.50 14.42
CA ASP A 907 21.60 -13.65 13.76
C ASP A 907 20.18 -13.78 14.38
N PRO A 908 19.66 -12.73 15.03
CA PRO A 908 18.31 -12.72 15.59
C PRO A 908 17.18 -12.93 14.56
N HIS A 909 17.31 -12.47 13.31
CA HIS A 909 16.30 -12.73 12.28
C HIS A 909 16.33 -14.20 11.85
N ALA A 910 17.50 -14.81 11.67
CA ALA A 910 17.60 -16.24 11.37
C ALA A 910 17.06 -17.10 12.52
N CYS A 911 17.40 -16.78 13.78
CA CYS A 911 16.84 -17.43 14.97
C CYS A 911 15.30 -17.39 14.97
N ARG A 912 14.73 -16.20 14.72
CA ARG A 912 13.28 -16.00 14.69
C ARG A 912 12.60 -16.68 13.50
N PHE A 913 13.22 -16.65 12.31
CA PHE A 913 12.69 -17.32 11.12
C PHE A 913 12.74 -18.85 11.27
N PHE A 914 13.81 -19.41 11.83
CA PHE A 914 13.94 -20.83 12.16
C PHE A 914 12.83 -21.29 13.13
N GLN A 915 12.54 -20.50 14.19
CA GLN A 915 11.43 -20.78 15.10
C GLN A 915 10.06 -20.78 14.38
N ILE A 916 9.81 -19.78 13.53
CA ILE A 916 8.56 -19.68 12.76
C ILE A 916 8.40 -20.86 11.79
N ILE A 917 9.48 -21.32 11.17
CA ILE A 917 9.49 -22.49 10.28
C ILE A 917 9.22 -23.79 11.05
N LYS A 918 9.79 -23.96 12.25
CA LYS A 918 9.46 -25.11 13.11
C LYS A 918 7.99 -25.17 13.51
N PHE A 919 7.40 -24.03 13.90
CA PHE A 919 5.96 -23.97 14.16
C PHE A 919 5.13 -24.29 12.90
N LEU A 920 5.55 -23.81 11.72
CA LEU A 920 4.90 -24.11 10.44
C LEU A 920 4.98 -25.61 10.11
N ARG A 921 6.13 -26.25 10.34
CA ARG A 921 6.33 -27.70 10.15
C ARG A 921 5.46 -28.53 11.11
N GLY A 922 5.32 -28.11 12.36
CA GLY A 922 4.37 -28.70 13.32
C GLY A 922 2.91 -28.61 12.86
N ALA A 923 2.51 -27.46 12.30
CA ALA A 923 1.19 -27.26 11.72
C ALA A 923 0.95 -28.12 10.45
N VAL A 924 1.95 -28.21 9.57
CA VAL A 924 1.94 -29.10 8.39
C VAL A 924 1.80 -30.57 8.79
N ALA A 925 2.59 -31.03 9.78
CA ALA A 925 2.54 -32.41 10.25
C ALA A 925 1.15 -32.78 10.82
N GLU A 926 0.49 -31.87 11.55
CA GLU A 926 -0.89 -32.08 12.01
C GLU A 926 -1.92 -32.04 10.86
N TYR A 927 -1.74 -31.17 9.85
CA TYR A 927 -2.58 -31.18 8.66
C TYR A 927 -2.48 -32.51 7.91
N VAL A 928 -1.27 -32.97 7.60
CA VAL A 928 -1.01 -34.26 6.92
C VAL A 928 -1.54 -35.43 7.76
N ARG A 929 -1.38 -35.41 9.09
CA ARG A 929 -1.94 -36.41 10.01
C ARG A 929 -3.46 -36.47 9.94
N ARG A 930 -4.16 -35.33 9.97
CA ARG A 930 -5.63 -35.26 9.79
C ARG A 930 -6.05 -35.75 8.41
N ARG A 931 -5.36 -35.28 7.36
CA ARG A 931 -5.60 -35.63 5.95
C ARG A 931 -5.54 -37.14 5.72
N ASN A 932 -4.48 -37.76 6.21
CA ASN A 932 -4.23 -39.19 6.03
C ASN A 932 -5.20 -40.03 6.87
N ARG A 933 -5.54 -39.58 8.10
CA ARG A 933 -6.61 -40.22 8.90
C ARG A 933 -7.98 -40.16 8.22
N GLN A 934 -8.39 -39.01 7.68
CA GLN A 934 -9.63 -38.88 6.89
C GLN A 934 -9.63 -39.72 5.61
N TRP A 935 -8.46 -40.00 5.02
CA TRP A 935 -8.34 -40.95 3.90
C TRP A 935 -8.51 -42.39 4.39
N MET A 936 -7.81 -42.78 5.45
CA MET A 936 -7.93 -44.11 6.08
C MET A 936 -9.36 -44.42 6.52
N GLU A 937 -10.06 -43.49 7.17
CA GLU A 937 -11.46 -43.68 7.59
C GLU A 937 -12.41 -43.90 6.40
N ARG A 938 -12.23 -43.14 5.31
CA ARG A 938 -13.03 -43.31 4.08
C ARG A 938 -12.68 -44.61 3.36
N ARG A 939 -11.42 -45.02 3.39
CA ARG A 939 -10.95 -46.26 2.74
C ARG A 939 -11.34 -47.49 3.56
N SER A 940 -11.30 -47.42 4.90
CA SER A 940 -11.84 -48.44 5.80
C SER A 940 -13.27 -48.73 5.44
N ARG A 941 -14.17 -47.74 5.42
CA ARG A 941 -15.60 -47.95 5.08
C ARG A 941 -15.82 -48.64 3.73
N GLN A 942 -14.92 -48.48 2.76
CA GLN A 942 -14.97 -49.20 1.48
C GLN A 942 -14.43 -50.64 1.56
N VAL A 943 -13.44 -50.89 2.42
CA VAL A 943 -12.89 -52.23 2.73
C VAL A 943 -13.86 -53.01 3.62
N ASP A 944 -14.43 -52.37 4.64
CA ASP A 944 -15.49 -52.91 5.51
C ASP A 944 -16.75 -53.30 4.69
N GLN A 945 -17.07 -52.55 3.63
CA GLN A 945 -18.11 -52.89 2.64
C GLN A 945 -17.76 -54.08 1.73
N LEU A 946 -16.48 -54.40 1.55
CA LEU A 946 -16.00 -55.50 0.69
C LEU A 946 -15.76 -56.81 1.47
N PHE A 947 -15.38 -56.72 2.74
CA PHE A 947 -14.92 -57.86 3.54
C PHE A 947 -15.68 -58.04 4.87
N GLY A 948 -16.61 -57.13 5.21
CA GLY A 948 -17.30 -57.09 6.49
C GLY A 948 -16.51 -56.34 7.58
N GLN A 949 -17.23 -55.84 8.59
CA GLN A 949 -16.64 -55.12 9.71
C GLN A 949 -16.41 -56.06 10.91
N VAL A 950 -15.25 -55.96 11.56
CA VAL A 950 -14.93 -56.73 12.78
C VAL A 950 -15.30 -55.93 14.02
N GLY A 951 -16.48 -56.19 14.58
CA GLY A 951 -16.98 -55.56 15.80
C GLY A 951 -18.47 -55.88 16.07
N PRO A 952 -19.05 -55.40 17.18
CA PRO A 952 -20.48 -55.54 17.43
C PRO A 952 -21.29 -54.65 16.47
N ASN A 953 -22.14 -55.25 15.64
CA ASN A 953 -23.00 -54.54 14.69
C ASN A 953 -24.09 -53.73 15.42
N ASN A 954 -24.07 -52.41 15.27
CA ASN A 954 -25.26 -51.57 15.45
C ASN A 954 -25.88 -51.35 14.07
N GLU A 955 -26.96 -52.08 13.74
CA GLU A 955 -27.69 -51.89 12.49
C GLU A 955 -28.43 -50.53 12.47
N PRO A 956 -28.28 -49.72 11.41
CA PRO A 956 -29.15 -48.57 11.18
C PRO A 956 -30.47 -49.05 10.54
N SER A 957 -31.59 -48.77 11.19
CA SER A 957 -32.92 -49.17 10.70
C SER A 957 -33.26 -48.51 9.37
N VAL A 958 -33.71 -49.32 8.41
CA VAL A 958 -34.19 -48.83 7.10
C VAL A 958 -35.55 -48.14 7.29
N THR A 959 -35.67 -46.91 6.80
CA THR A 959 -36.94 -46.17 6.73
C THR A 959 -37.46 -46.13 5.30
N GLU A 960 -38.58 -46.82 5.05
CA GLU A 960 -39.33 -46.73 3.80
C GLU A 960 -40.07 -45.38 3.69
N THR A 961 -40.51 -45.01 2.49
CA THR A 961 -41.38 -43.85 2.27
C THR A 961 -42.65 -44.18 1.50
N ASN A 962 -43.77 -43.91 2.17
CA ASN A 962 -45.08 -43.51 1.63
C ASN A 962 -46.06 -44.57 1.05
N THR A 963 -47.03 -44.89 1.91
CA THR A 963 -48.51 -44.80 1.67
C THR A 963 -49.26 -45.90 0.89
N PRO A 964 -50.59 -46.12 1.16
CA PRO A 964 -51.43 -45.67 2.29
C PRO A 964 -52.35 -46.76 2.93
N THR A 965 -53.25 -46.29 3.82
CA THR A 965 -54.58 -46.84 4.21
C THR A 965 -54.73 -47.95 5.28
N SER A 966 -55.18 -47.47 6.47
CA SER A 966 -56.42 -47.87 7.18
C SER A 966 -56.35 -48.77 8.43
N HIS A 967 -57.16 -48.37 9.44
CA HIS A 967 -57.69 -49.13 10.58
C HIS A 967 -56.71 -49.64 11.68
N ARG A 968 -57.07 -49.74 12.97
CA ARG A 968 -58.22 -49.23 13.76
C ARG A 968 -57.99 -49.52 15.27
N GLY A 969 -58.27 -48.54 16.15
CA GLY A 969 -58.24 -48.72 17.63
C GLY A 969 -56.83 -48.70 18.25
N ASP A 970 -56.65 -48.42 19.55
CA ASP A 970 -57.62 -47.94 20.54
C ASP A 970 -56.94 -47.08 21.65
N GLN A 971 -57.76 -46.47 22.50
CA GLN A 971 -57.36 -45.68 23.68
C GLN A 971 -57.16 -46.63 24.90
N ALA A 972 -56.63 -46.27 26.08
CA ALA A 972 -56.35 -44.97 26.71
C ALA A 972 -55.37 -45.10 27.92
N ALA A 973 -54.91 -43.95 28.44
CA ALA A 973 -54.43 -43.71 29.83
C ALA A 973 -53.15 -44.46 30.31
N VAL A 974 -52.42 -44.05 31.37
CA VAL A 974 -52.65 -43.09 32.49
C VAL A 974 -51.42 -42.17 32.70
N PRO A 975 -51.56 -40.90 33.14
CA PRO A 975 -50.42 -39.98 33.39
C PRO A 975 -50.17 -39.59 34.87
N SER A 976 -48.97 -39.01 35.12
CA SER A 976 -48.65 -38.04 36.21
C SER A 976 -48.56 -38.53 37.68
N PRO A 977 -47.98 -37.73 38.61
CA PRO A 977 -46.70 -36.98 38.56
C PRO A 977 -45.88 -37.07 39.89
N LEU A 978 -44.74 -36.37 40.03
CA LEU A 978 -44.41 -35.48 41.17
C LEU A 978 -43.00 -34.81 41.10
N SER A 979 -42.76 -33.85 42.00
CA SER A 979 -41.50 -33.13 42.34
C SER A 979 -41.55 -32.82 43.88
N PRO A 980 -40.57 -32.19 44.61
CA PRO A 980 -39.78 -31.00 44.24
C PRO A 980 -38.35 -30.79 44.86
N ASP A 981 -37.69 -29.69 44.41
CA ASP A 981 -36.81 -28.73 45.13
C ASP A 981 -35.55 -29.09 46.01
N LYS A 982 -34.43 -28.43 45.63
CA LYS A 982 -33.54 -27.51 46.41
C LYS A 982 -32.14 -27.91 46.99
N LEU A 983 -31.19 -27.02 46.64
CA LEU A 983 -30.09 -26.39 47.43
C LEU A 983 -28.76 -27.11 47.79
N ALA A 984 -27.68 -26.60 47.15
CA ALA A 984 -26.38 -26.14 47.71
C ALA A 984 -25.46 -27.03 48.59
N GLY A 985 -24.13 -26.94 48.38
CA GLY A 985 -23.11 -27.38 49.36
C GLY A 985 -21.71 -27.63 48.76
N ALA A 986 -20.68 -26.99 49.31
CA ALA A 986 -19.32 -26.91 48.75
C ALA A 986 -18.32 -28.04 49.12
N SER A 987 -17.12 -27.97 48.51
CA SER A 987 -15.80 -28.22 49.14
C SER A 987 -15.12 -29.61 49.16
N ALA A 988 -14.20 -29.80 48.18
CA ALA A 988 -12.77 -30.16 48.35
C ALA A 988 -12.29 -31.60 48.71
N ALA A 989 -10.96 -31.76 48.56
CA ALA A 989 -10.03 -32.84 48.97
C ALA A 989 -9.65 -33.94 47.94
N HIS A 990 -8.42 -34.46 48.10
CA HIS A 990 -7.68 -35.38 47.20
C HIS A 990 -7.84 -36.87 47.57
N PRO A 991 -7.38 -37.77 46.68
CA PRO A 991 -6.60 -38.94 47.08
C PRO A 991 -5.18 -38.97 46.44
N PRO A 992 -4.18 -39.62 47.08
CA PRO A 992 -2.81 -39.82 46.55
C PRO A 992 -2.56 -41.24 45.99
N ASP A 993 -1.30 -41.50 45.60
CA ASP A 993 -0.76 -42.68 44.90
C ASP A 993 -0.62 -44.01 45.69
N LEU A 994 -0.06 -45.01 44.98
CA LEU A 994 0.59 -46.27 45.38
C LEU A 994 -0.29 -47.53 45.56
N SER A 995 0.16 -48.76 45.23
CA SER A 995 1.21 -49.22 44.27
C SER A 995 1.19 -50.76 44.15
N THR A 996 1.89 -51.32 43.14
CA THR A 996 2.53 -52.68 43.11
C THR A 996 1.65 -53.95 43.21
N SER A 997 1.96 -55.10 42.60
CA SER A 997 3.01 -55.49 41.62
C SER A 997 2.81 -56.92 41.07
N THR A 998 3.46 -57.25 39.92
CA THR A 998 3.93 -58.61 39.47
C THR A 998 2.89 -59.72 39.24
N THR A 999 2.95 -60.61 38.23
CA THR A 999 3.84 -60.92 37.07
C THR A 999 2.99 -61.74 36.05
N THR A 1000 3.34 -62.13 34.81
CA THR A 1000 4.56 -62.27 33.96
C THR A 1000 4.08 -62.17 32.48
N GLY A 1001 4.85 -62.09 31.37
CA GLY A 1001 6.29 -62.18 31.07
C GLY A 1001 6.76 -63.61 30.70
N PRO A 1002 7.62 -63.86 29.68
CA PRO A 1002 8.25 -62.94 28.71
C PRO A 1002 7.31 -62.71 27.49
N THR A 1003 7.67 -62.39 26.23
CA THR A 1003 8.91 -62.19 25.41
C THR A 1003 8.60 -61.06 24.38
N ASP A 1004 9.46 -60.52 23.50
CA ASP A 1004 10.84 -60.83 23.04
C ASP A 1004 11.58 -59.54 22.60
N SER A 1005 12.77 -59.64 21.97
CA SER A 1005 13.59 -58.49 21.51
C SER A 1005 13.25 -57.97 20.09
N ASP A 1006 13.49 -56.71 19.67
CA ASP A 1006 14.30 -55.56 20.14
C ASP A 1006 15.79 -55.49 19.69
N ILE A 1007 16.06 -54.71 18.62
CA ILE A 1007 17.39 -54.23 18.19
C ILE A 1007 17.22 -52.88 17.49
N TRP A 1008 17.79 -51.79 18.03
CA TRP A 1008 18.54 -50.74 17.28
C TRP A 1008 19.12 -49.62 18.18
N ASP A 1009 18.53 -49.32 19.34
CA ASP A 1009 18.76 -48.06 20.08
C ASP A 1009 19.97 -48.03 21.06
N THR A 1010 20.98 -48.89 20.88
CA THR A 1010 22.08 -49.03 21.86
C THR A 1010 23.49 -49.09 21.24
N LEU A 1011 23.92 -48.04 20.52
CA LEU A 1011 25.34 -47.88 20.15
C LEU A 1011 25.80 -46.45 19.78
N CYS A 1012 25.80 -45.51 20.74
CA CYS A 1012 26.73 -44.36 20.76
C CYS A 1012 26.70 -43.60 22.10
N GLY A 1013 27.53 -44.02 23.06
CA GLY A 1013 27.77 -43.29 24.30
C GLY A 1013 29.06 -42.48 24.25
N ALA A 1014 28.96 -41.14 24.27
CA ALA A 1014 30.07 -40.23 24.52
C ALA A 1014 29.59 -39.08 25.43
N GLN A 1015 30.44 -38.63 26.35
CA GLN A 1015 30.02 -37.81 27.50
C GLN A 1015 30.28 -36.31 27.30
N GLY A 1016 29.50 -35.46 28.00
CA GLY A 1016 30.13 -34.33 28.69
C GLY A 1016 29.80 -32.88 28.33
N ALA A 1017 28.59 -32.53 27.86
CA ALA A 1017 28.07 -31.16 28.00
C ALA A 1017 26.53 -31.12 27.95
N GLY A 1018 25.88 -30.63 29.01
CA GLY A 1018 24.41 -30.52 29.07
C GLY A 1018 23.88 -29.27 28.34
N PRO A 1019 22.83 -29.37 27.50
CA PRO A 1019 22.21 -28.18 26.91
C PRO A 1019 21.42 -27.40 27.96
N LEU A 1020 21.63 -26.08 28.01
CA LEU A 1020 20.83 -25.19 28.85
C LEU A 1020 19.38 -25.10 28.33
N PRO A 1021 18.36 -24.95 29.20
CA PRO A 1021 16.96 -24.87 28.75
C PRO A 1021 16.70 -23.65 27.86
N PHE A 1022 16.28 -23.91 26.61
CA PHE A 1022 16.10 -22.89 25.56
C PHE A 1022 15.12 -21.76 25.94
N ASP A 1023 14.08 -22.05 26.72
CA ASP A 1023 13.08 -21.06 27.15
C ASP A 1023 13.68 -19.88 27.91
N THR A 1024 14.77 -20.12 28.65
CA THR A 1024 15.50 -19.10 29.43
C THR A 1024 16.08 -18.01 28.53
N ALA A 1025 16.50 -18.35 27.30
CA ALA A 1025 17.02 -17.38 26.35
C ALA A 1025 15.91 -16.53 25.72
N ILE A 1026 14.74 -17.13 25.46
CA ILE A 1026 13.62 -16.47 24.78
C ILE A 1026 13.00 -15.38 25.66
N SER A 1027 12.86 -15.61 26.97
CA SER A 1027 12.36 -14.60 27.91
C SER A 1027 13.22 -13.32 27.87
N THR A 1028 14.54 -13.48 27.96
CA THR A 1028 15.53 -12.40 27.94
C THR A 1028 15.58 -11.69 26.58
N LEU A 1029 15.43 -12.41 25.47
CA LEU A 1029 15.44 -11.84 24.11
C LEU A 1029 14.17 -11.08 23.72
N THR A 1030 13.03 -11.33 24.40
CA THR A 1030 11.72 -10.76 24.01
C THR A 1030 11.17 -9.73 24.98
N THR A 1031 11.58 -9.76 26.26
CA THR A 1031 10.98 -8.91 27.32
C THR A 1031 11.91 -7.80 27.80
N THR A 1032 13.23 -7.94 27.60
CA THR A 1032 14.25 -6.97 28.03
C THR A 1032 15.28 -6.75 26.92
N GLY A 1033 15.40 -5.52 26.39
CA GLY A 1033 16.44 -5.22 25.41
C GLY A 1033 17.83 -5.41 26.01
N ILE A 1034 18.50 -6.51 25.66
CA ILE A 1034 19.75 -6.95 26.31
C ILE A 1034 20.85 -5.88 26.16
N PRO A 1035 21.43 -5.39 27.27
CA PRO A 1035 22.67 -4.61 27.20
C PRO A 1035 23.83 -5.53 26.79
N ILE A 1036 24.64 -5.09 25.83
CA ILE A 1036 25.68 -5.93 25.24
C ILE A 1036 26.88 -6.01 26.21
N GLY A 1037 26.94 -7.09 27.00
CA GLY A 1037 28.09 -7.34 27.87
C GLY A 1037 27.87 -8.39 28.97
N CYS A 1038 27.97 -9.68 28.64
CA CYS A 1038 28.14 -10.76 29.62
C CYS A 1038 29.14 -11.81 29.11
N SER A 1039 30.39 -11.75 29.59
CA SER A 1039 31.31 -12.88 29.56
C SER A 1039 31.15 -13.71 30.84
N PRO A 1040 31.38 -15.04 30.82
CA PRO A 1040 31.15 -15.90 31.98
C PRO A 1040 32.20 -15.66 33.08
N GLY A 1041 31.76 -15.17 34.24
CA GLY A 1041 32.59 -14.95 35.42
C GLY A 1041 32.44 -16.06 36.48
N GLY A 1042 33.56 -16.47 37.07
CA GLY A 1042 33.61 -17.37 38.23
C GLY A 1042 33.47 -16.65 39.58
N THR A 1043 33.69 -17.38 40.67
CA THR A 1043 33.47 -16.99 42.07
C THR A 1043 34.79 -16.56 42.78
N ILE A 1044 34.83 -15.97 43.99
CA ILE A 1044 33.79 -15.93 45.04
C ILE A 1044 33.48 -14.54 45.64
N PRO A 1045 34.34 -13.87 46.46
CA PRO A 1045 33.78 -13.34 47.72
C PRO A 1045 33.82 -11.82 47.93
N THR A 1046 32.93 -11.41 48.81
CA THR A 1046 32.71 -10.06 49.38
C THR A 1046 33.87 -9.51 50.22
N ALA A 1047 34.15 -8.21 50.11
CA ALA A 1047 34.77 -7.41 51.18
C ALA A 1047 34.63 -5.87 50.96
N GLY A 1048 34.49 -5.11 52.05
CA GLY A 1048 35.05 -3.75 52.20
C GLY A 1048 34.25 -2.53 51.70
N ILE A 1049 33.73 -1.73 52.64
CA ILE A 1049 33.43 -0.29 52.47
C ILE A 1049 34.48 0.50 53.26
N PRO A 1050 35.04 1.59 52.70
CA PRO A 1050 35.25 2.83 53.48
C PRO A 1050 34.72 4.10 52.75
N PRO A 1051 34.51 5.24 53.45
CA PRO A 1051 33.83 6.43 52.92
C PRO A 1051 34.68 7.72 52.85
N GLU A 1052 34.07 8.82 52.38
CA GLU A 1052 34.43 10.25 52.59
C GLU A 1052 35.72 10.81 51.90
N ALA A 1053 35.84 12.10 51.52
CA ALA A 1053 34.82 13.16 51.30
C ALA A 1053 35.24 14.21 50.20
N PRO A 1054 35.30 15.56 50.38
CA PRO A 1054 34.49 16.44 49.51
C PRO A 1054 35.20 17.64 48.82
N GLY A 1055 34.52 18.26 47.83
CA GLY A 1055 34.84 19.57 47.23
C GLY A 1055 34.59 19.64 45.71
N ALA A 1056 34.29 20.78 45.08
CA ALA A 1056 34.00 22.11 45.63
C ALA A 1056 33.21 23.02 44.64
N HIS A 1057 32.50 24.00 45.19
CA HIS A 1057 32.01 25.27 44.62
C HIS A 1057 31.25 25.37 43.25
N THR A 1058 30.00 25.82 43.39
CA THR A 1058 29.17 26.66 42.49
C THR A 1058 29.81 28.06 42.23
N PRO A 1059 29.35 28.94 41.29
CA PRO A 1059 27.93 29.20 40.99
C PRO A 1059 27.49 29.67 39.57
N LEU A 1060 26.19 29.94 39.52
CA LEU A 1060 25.32 30.61 38.52
C LEU A 1060 25.93 31.78 37.73
N SER A 1061 25.40 32.05 36.52
CA SER A 1061 24.43 33.15 36.32
C SER A 1061 23.80 33.19 34.91
N ASP A 1062 22.54 33.62 34.85
CA ASP A 1062 21.75 33.82 33.65
C ASP A 1062 22.03 35.18 32.98
N VAL A 1063 21.89 35.25 31.64
CA VAL A 1063 21.66 36.49 30.90
C VAL A 1063 20.61 36.24 29.80
N ILE A 1064 19.64 37.14 29.64
CA ILE A 1064 18.50 37.00 28.72
C ILE A 1064 18.38 38.25 27.83
N LEU A 1065 18.56 38.06 26.51
CA LEU A 1065 18.11 38.93 25.39
C LEU A 1065 18.71 40.38 25.35
N PRO A 1066 18.45 41.22 24.30
CA PRO A 1066 17.74 40.99 23.02
C PRO A 1066 18.49 41.43 21.73
N ASP A 1067 17.92 41.03 20.58
CA ASP A 1067 17.79 41.72 19.27
C ASP A 1067 18.96 42.28 18.42
N ASN A 1068 18.69 42.26 17.10
CA ASN A 1068 19.31 42.97 15.96
C ASN A 1068 20.62 42.43 15.37
N GLY A 1069 20.77 42.53 14.03
CA GLY A 1069 22.08 42.41 13.38
C GLY A 1069 22.21 41.77 11.99
N LEU A 1070 21.16 41.58 11.19
CA LEU A 1070 21.35 41.15 9.79
C LEU A 1070 22.02 42.27 8.97
N LEU A 1071 23.31 42.12 8.68
CA LEU A 1071 24.04 42.99 7.74
C LEU A 1071 24.57 42.16 6.57
N TYR A 1072 24.08 42.48 5.37
CA TYR A 1072 24.77 42.10 4.13
C TYR A 1072 26.02 42.97 3.98
N MET A 1073 27.15 42.35 3.65
CA MET A 1073 28.22 43.00 2.89
C MET A 1073 28.46 42.17 1.64
N ALA A 1074 28.38 42.81 0.48
CA ALA A 1074 28.79 42.24 -0.79
C ALA A 1074 30.14 42.85 -1.17
N GLU A 1075 31.03 42.02 -1.71
CA GLU A 1075 32.19 42.48 -2.48
C GLU A 1075 32.08 41.86 -3.88
N ASP A 1076 32.15 42.70 -4.89
CA ASP A 1076 31.97 42.34 -6.30
C ASP A 1076 33.30 42.07 -7.02
N LEU A 1077 33.19 41.48 -8.22
CA LEU A 1077 34.21 41.40 -9.29
C LEU A 1077 35.32 40.32 -9.15
N PRO A 1078 35.87 39.83 -10.29
CA PRO A 1078 35.31 39.73 -11.63
C PRO A 1078 35.36 38.31 -12.23
N VAL A 1079 34.77 38.17 -13.43
CA VAL A 1079 34.55 36.89 -14.13
C VAL A 1079 35.38 36.82 -15.43
N PHE A 1080 35.80 35.59 -15.78
CA PHE A 1080 36.56 35.16 -16.97
C PHE A 1080 37.99 35.71 -17.17
N GLY A 1081 38.96 34.78 -17.16
CA GLY A 1081 40.27 34.91 -17.80
C GLY A 1081 40.39 33.90 -18.95
N ILE A 1082 40.82 34.37 -20.12
CA ILE A 1082 41.00 33.58 -21.35
C ILE A 1082 42.42 33.02 -21.40
N TRP A 1083 42.59 31.75 -21.76
CA TRP A 1083 43.87 31.21 -22.27
C TRP A 1083 43.61 30.41 -23.55
N GLU A 1084 44.37 30.71 -24.60
CA GLU A 1084 44.40 30.03 -25.89
C GLU A 1084 45.61 29.08 -25.98
N ASP A 1085 45.53 28.13 -26.92
CA ASP A 1085 46.58 27.31 -27.54
C ASP A 1085 48.02 27.31 -26.99
N ALA A 1086 48.44 26.14 -26.47
CA ALA A 1086 49.82 25.61 -26.52
C ALA A 1086 49.82 24.07 -26.40
#